data_AF-A0A954XWF2-F1
#
_entry.id   AF-A0A954XWF2-F1
#
_cell.length_a   1.000
_cell.length_b   1.000
_cell.length_c   1.000
_cell.angle_alpha   90.00
_cell.angle_beta   90.00
_cell.angle_gamma   90.00
#
_symmetry.space_group_name_H-M   'P 1'
#
loop_
_entity.id
_entity.type
_entity.pdbx_description
1 polymer ?
#
loop_
_entity_poly.entity_id
_entity_poly.type
_entity_poly.pdbx_seq_one_letter_code
_entity_poly.pdbx_strand_id
1 'polypeptide(L)'
;MNYRSYAPQAITAFACLLALAAAGAASAQVLAFPEAEGFGRYATGARTNLGAASVYHVTNLNDAGPGSFRDAVSQSNRFVVFDVGGIVTLDSVLTFSSNVTIAGQTAPGGFVVFGDRTAFHGADNLISRHWSIHKGATSNRNDDAASIVRGNNLIFDHMSITWGTDGTFDINPDSGQVIDNMTIQNSIIGQGLDQVGHSTGGLMTPGDGGSISVIKSLYTDNVTRNPKVRNENEFINNVVYGYETAGYIMGDTSGTSYANVEGNYFIEGPVNGSSPFASGTSTFHIYANDNWVDGNRNGVLDGSLNTSYPGADVIATPHAFPTTASMTAQEAVAYVIKNAGPTITRDVVDTRIMQEVASYGTLGGVIVRETDLFPGYGTDPVYLNPRARLVDADNDGIADNWESAHGLNSANGADWKGLNGAGYTRLEEYVNELGADGATVASTGGAWTAPATWTGGAPTLADDAVSTGTLTHGSGQAFAQRLTVNGSLNVTGGTVDVFDTATFSAAGNITGGVVTAGRVLLGGIGQNGSLAVQNGGVLQSGTVAVTAGTGALTLNGGTFRATGAIDVKVPTTLGAGGGVIDTNGYAGQVTGAISGAGGLTKQGTGALTLSGPNSYAGPTVIEEGQVIAQGSGLGQTSGVMLGSGATLDVAAVPGGLALGAGKSLTGKGTVTGNVVAGAGAVVRPQGSLEIASHTIGIQAENLALGADWAIFDNALHGTGAGGSYDGSDLNGGGIVHVSGDRSGLAPIATGVAATSVQIPASGTWYLYAKTAEPAVSAIAGDPATQPGGNNSFFAAGSASTLQATTSSYEEIQTYANPGNAATWTLVSPTLSPLAGVNVPLNAGIDYTLWAGSKLFSIYGREVGTIIDGFVLADSNLTVAELEAALSGATGAGNERVLTIAGNYTHGVDATLQIDLAGSDSLSKLLVSGAATLGGDLAVTLTDGYVPLPGDVFTILDAASLSSQFANATPGARIGTSDGAGTFLVNYNYAAGSVSLSNFAAALPGDFNNDGTVNAADLAAWQEGFAPDGLDGGDFLQWQRNYGASIPVAAAVPEPAAALLALSALVGVLTAVRAKRTR
;
A
#
# COMPACT_ATOMS: atom_id res chain seq x y z
N MET A 1 -56.62 -32.45 -79.61
CA MET A 1 -56.75 -32.60 -78.14
C MET A 1 -55.37 -32.89 -77.60
N ASN A 2 -54.71 -31.87 -77.01
CA ASN A 2 -53.34 -31.97 -76.53
C ASN A 2 -53.34 -32.20 -75.02
N TYR A 3 -52.84 -33.36 -74.59
CA TYR A 3 -52.43 -33.62 -73.21
C TYR A 3 -51.16 -32.82 -72.92
N ARG A 4 -51.22 -31.87 -71.98
CA ARG A 4 -50.05 -31.18 -71.44
C ARG A 4 -49.72 -31.74 -70.06
N SER A 5 -48.50 -32.26 -69.99
CA SER A 5 -47.75 -32.72 -68.82
C SER A 5 -47.50 -31.60 -67.82
N TYR A 6 -47.92 -31.80 -66.57
CA TYR A 6 -47.53 -31.00 -65.40
C TYR A 6 -46.53 -31.78 -64.57
N ALA A 7 -45.23 -31.61 -64.85
CA ALA A 7 -44.14 -31.96 -63.92
C ALA A 7 -42.81 -31.39 -64.46
N PRO A 8 -42.47 -30.14 -64.09
CA PRO A 8 -41.12 -29.97 -63.54
C PRO A 8 -41.01 -28.98 -62.37
N GLN A 9 -42.08 -28.27 -61.98
CA GLN A 9 -41.96 -27.18 -60.99
C GLN A 9 -42.05 -27.65 -59.52
N ALA A 10 -42.66 -28.81 -59.24
CA ALA A 10 -42.80 -29.31 -57.87
C ALA A 10 -41.51 -29.96 -57.33
N ILE A 11 -40.67 -30.55 -58.21
CA ILE A 11 -39.43 -31.23 -57.82
C ILE A 11 -38.32 -30.21 -57.50
N THR A 12 -38.27 -29.10 -58.23
CA THR A 12 -37.29 -28.03 -57.99
C THR A 12 -37.61 -27.24 -56.71
N ALA A 13 -38.90 -27.02 -56.41
CA ALA A 13 -39.30 -26.36 -55.16
C ALA A 13 -39.04 -27.23 -53.91
N PHE A 14 -39.21 -28.55 -54.02
CA PHE A 14 -38.90 -29.49 -52.93
C PHE A 14 -37.39 -29.67 -52.73
N ALA A 15 -36.60 -29.65 -53.81
CA ALA A 15 -35.14 -29.67 -53.74
C ALA A 15 -34.54 -28.36 -53.16
N CYS A 16 -35.12 -27.20 -53.48
CA CYS A 16 -34.73 -25.93 -52.87
C CYS A 16 -35.16 -25.84 -51.39
N LEU A 17 -36.28 -26.43 -50.98
CA LEU A 17 -36.66 -26.53 -49.57
C LEU A 17 -35.77 -27.50 -48.78
N LEU A 18 -35.34 -28.62 -49.38
CA LEU A 18 -34.35 -29.51 -48.76
C LEU A 18 -32.96 -28.87 -48.68
N ALA A 19 -32.57 -28.08 -49.69
CA ALA A 19 -31.31 -27.34 -49.68
C ALA A 19 -31.31 -26.15 -48.70
N LEU A 20 -32.46 -25.48 -48.48
CA LEU A 20 -32.62 -24.47 -47.43
C LEU A 20 -32.75 -25.08 -46.02
N ALA A 21 -33.32 -26.28 -45.89
CA ALA A 21 -33.38 -27.01 -44.62
C ALA A 21 -32.02 -27.63 -44.23
N ALA A 22 -31.14 -27.89 -45.21
CA ALA A 22 -29.76 -28.35 -44.98
C ALA A 22 -28.76 -27.20 -44.73
N ALA A 23 -29.19 -25.94 -44.81
CA ALA A 23 -28.37 -24.75 -44.59
C ALA A 23 -28.61 -24.12 -43.20
N GLY A 24 -29.02 -24.93 -42.21
CA GLY A 24 -28.75 -24.58 -40.82
C GLY A 24 -27.24 -24.55 -40.67
N ALA A 25 -26.64 -23.36 -40.62
CA ALA A 25 -25.23 -23.22 -40.31
C ALA A 25 -24.96 -23.97 -39.00
N ALA A 26 -24.30 -25.12 -39.09
CA ALA A 26 -23.73 -25.77 -37.92
C ALA A 26 -22.70 -24.77 -37.38
N SER A 27 -23.09 -24.01 -36.36
CA SER A 27 -22.15 -23.18 -35.63
C SER A 27 -21.12 -24.13 -35.02
N ALA A 28 -19.85 -23.95 -35.38
CA ALA A 28 -18.77 -24.74 -34.82
C ALA A 28 -18.81 -24.62 -33.29
N GLN A 29 -18.61 -25.72 -32.58
CA GLN A 29 -18.59 -25.72 -31.12
C GLN A 29 -17.48 -24.78 -30.63
N VAL A 30 -17.81 -23.86 -29.73
CA VAL A 30 -16.86 -22.87 -29.19
C VAL A 30 -15.84 -23.61 -28.33
N LEU A 31 -14.56 -23.37 -28.58
CA LEU A 31 -13.46 -23.91 -27.76
C LEU A 31 -13.53 -23.34 -26.33
N ALA A 32 -12.89 -24.00 -25.37
CA ALA A 32 -12.79 -23.52 -24.00
C ALA A 32 -12.20 -22.11 -23.95
N PHE A 33 -11.14 -21.93 -24.72
CA PHE A 33 -10.46 -20.68 -25.08
C PHE A 33 -9.81 -20.87 -26.47
N PRO A 34 -9.41 -19.80 -27.18
CA PRO A 34 -8.99 -19.88 -28.57
C PRO A 34 -7.88 -20.90 -28.85
N GLU A 35 -6.95 -21.08 -27.91
CA GLU A 35 -5.79 -21.98 -27.99
C GLU A 35 -6.04 -23.38 -27.39
N ALA A 36 -7.28 -23.72 -27.02
CA ALA A 36 -7.58 -25.00 -26.39
C ALA A 36 -7.46 -26.17 -27.39
N GLU A 37 -6.73 -27.21 -27.01
CA GLU A 37 -6.46 -28.39 -27.84
C GLU A 37 -6.82 -29.70 -27.13
N GLY A 38 -6.77 -30.79 -27.89
CA GLY A 38 -7.00 -32.15 -27.37
C GLY A 38 -8.45 -32.49 -27.04
N PHE A 39 -8.63 -33.56 -26.27
CA PHE A 39 -9.93 -34.12 -25.94
C PHE A 39 -10.79 -33.16 -25.09
N GLY A 40 -10.19 -32.40 -24.18
CA GLY A 40 -10.87 -31.43 -23.31
C GLY A 40 -11.14 -30.05 -23.92
N ARG A 41 -10.78 -29.80 -25.18
CA ARG A 41 -10.83 -28.45 -25.80
C ARG A 41 -12.20 -27.78 -25.85
N TYR A 42 -13.27 -28.53 -25.62
CA TYR A 42 -14.64 -28.01 -25.63
C TYR A 42 -15.26 -27.90 -24.24
N ALA A 43 -14.46 -27.98 -23.17
CA ALA A 43 -14.91 -27.57 -21.84
C ALA A 43 -15.48 -26.15 -21.92
N THR A 44 -16.63 -25.95 -21.29
CA THR A 44 -17.34 -24.66 -21.27
C THR A 44 -17.23 -23.96 -19.93
N GLY A 45 -16.81 -24.67 -18.87
CA GLY A 45 -16.71 -24.09 -17.53
C GLY A 45 -18.01 -23.43 -17.10
N ALA A 46 -17.92 -22.23 -16.53
CA ALA A 46 -19.07 -21.46 -16.09
C ALA A 46 -19.95 -20.92 -17.24
N ARG A 47 -19.42 -20.82 -18.47
CA ARG A 47 -20.19 -20.38 -19.66
C ARG A 47 -21.35 -21.31 -20.00
N THR A 48 -21.30 -22.56 -19.53
CA THR A 48 -22.35 -23.58 -19.77
C THR A 48 -23.76 -23.10 -19.40
N ASN A 49 -23.87 -22.24 -18.37
CA ASN A 49 -25.15 -21.72 -17.89
C ASN A 49 -25.02 -20.24 -17.49
N LEU A 50 -24.90 -19.35 -18.48
CA LEU A 50 -24.78 -17.90 -18.26
C LEU A 50 -25.91 -17.27 -17.45
N GLY A 51 -27.10 -17.89 -17.44
CA GLY A 51 -28.22 -17.44 -16.61
C GLY A 51 -27.97 -17.62 -15.11
N ALA A 52 -27.30 -18.71 -14.73
CA ALA A 52 -26.90 -18.99 -13.34
C ALA A 52 -25.45 -18.57 -13.03
N ALA A 53 -24.66 -18.21 -14.05
CA ALA A 53 -23.26 -17.88 -13.89
C ALA A 53 -23.08 -16.56 -13.11
N SER A 54 -22.07 -16.55 -12.24
CA SER A 54 -21.61 -15.38 -11.50
C SER A 54 -20.08 -15.25 -11.58
N VAL A 55 -19.59 -14.02 -11.49
CA VAL A 55 -18.18 -13.74 -11.22
C VAL A 55 -17.96 -13.78 -9.72
N TYR A 56 -16.91 -14.50 -9.29
CA TYR A 56 -16.55 -14.64 -7.90
C TYR A 56 -15.12 -14.17 -7.71
N HIS A 57 -14.93 -13.17 -6.85
CA HIS A 57 -13.62 -12.60 -6.54
C HIS A 57 -12.99 -13.31 -5.34
N VAL A 58 -11.77 -13.80 -5.53
CA VAL A 58 -10.90 -14.20 -4.43
C VAL A 58 -10.24 -12.93 -3.87
N THR A 59 -10.62 -12.55 -2.64
CA THR A 59 -10.26 -11.27 -2.02
C THR A 59 -9.30 -11.42 -0.83
N ASN A 60 -9.03 -12.65 -0.39
CA ASN A 60 -8.11 -12.92 0.70
C ASN A 60 -7.38 -14.26 0.51
N LEU A 61 -6.25 -14.40 1.21
CA LEU A 61 -5.39 -15.59 1.17
C LEU A 61 -5.66 -16.57 2.33
N ASN A 62 -6.82 -16.47 2.99
CA ASN A 62 -7.22 -17.46 3.97
C ASN A 62 -7.53 -18.79 3.25
N ASP A 63 -7.37 -19.94 3.90
CA ASP A 63 -7.77 -21.22 3.30
C ASP A 63 -9.29 -21.27 3.07
N ALA A 64 -10.10 -20.83 4.04
CA ALA A 64 -11.56 -20.96 4.03
C ALA A 64 -12.28 -19.66 4.42
N GLY A 65 -13.57 -19.62 4.08
CA GLY A 65 -14.48 -18.51 4.38
C GLY A 65 -14.77 -17.60 3.17
N PRO A 66 -15.72 -16.66 3.30
CA PRO A 66 -16.07 -15.74 2.21
C PRO A 66 -14.84 -15.02 1.64
N GLY A 67 -14.77 -14.94 0.32
CA GLY A 67 -13.64 -14.36 -0.41
C GLY A 67 -12.40 -15.25 -0.52
N SER A 68 -12.39 -16.46 0.06
CA SER A 68 -11.28 -17.40 -0.13
C SER A 68 -11.37 -18.18 -1.43
N PHE A 69 -10.25 -18.72 -1.91
CA PHE A 69 -10.23 -19.57 -3.10
C PHE A 69 -11.01 -20.87 -2.92
N ARG A 70 -10.94 -21.48 -1.73
CA ARG A 70 -11.75 -22.66 -1.40
C ARG A 70 -13.24 -22.38 -1.48
N ASP A 71 -13.69 -21.24 -0.98
CA ASP A 71 -15.10 -20.85 -1.15
C ASP A 71 -15.42 -20.66 -2.63
N ALA A 72 -14.54 -19.97 -3.39
CA ALA A 72 -14.71 -19.72 -4.82
C ALA A 72 -15.01 -20.98 -5.62
N VAL A 73 -14.22 -22.04 -5.43
CA VAL A 73 -14.33 -23.32 -6.17
C VAL A 73 -15.35 -24.30 -5.58
N SER A 74 -15.94 -23.99 -4.42
CA SER A 74 -16.88 -24.88 -3.74
C SER A 74 -18.27 -24.93 -4.39
N GLN A 75 -18.62 -23.99 -5.28
CA GLN A 75 -19.93 -23.93 -5.94
C GLN A 75 -19.83 -23.91 -7.47
N SER A 76 -20.87 -24.42 -8.12
CA SER A 76 -20.96 -24.46 -9.58
C SER A 76 -21.31 -23.13 -10.23
N ASN A 77 -21.04 -23.03 -11.53
CA ASN A 77 -21.35 -21.89 -12.42
C ASN A 77 -20.62 -20.59 -12.00
N ARG A 78 -19.34 -20.70 -11.65
CA ARG A 78 -18.54 -19.55 -11.23
C ARG A 78 -17.36 -19.30 -12.17
N PHE A 79 -17.25 -18.05 -12.62
CA PHE A 79 -15.99 -17.50 -13.09
C PHE A 79 -15.22 -17.04 -11.87
N VAL A 80 -14.12 -17.71 -11.56
CA VAL A 80 -13.25 -17.38 -10.43
C VAL A 80 -12.15 -16.45 -10.92
N VAL A 81 -12.16 -15.22 -10.42
CA VAL A 81 -11.17 -14.16 -10.66
C VAL A 81 -10.52 -13.76 -9.33
N PHE A 82 -9.41 -13.05 -9.38
CA PHE A 82 -8.57 -12.81 -8.22
C PHE A 82 -8.30 -11.31 -8.00
N ASP A 83 -8.64 -10.80 -6.82
CA ASP A 83 -8.28 -9.45 -6.37
C ASP A 83 -6.97 -9.45 -5.56
N VAL A 84 -6.54 -10.63 -5.10
CA VAL A 84 -5.28 -10.85 -4.39
C VAL A 84 -4.51 -12.00 -5.03
N GLY A 85 -3.19 -11.86 -5.11
CA GLY A 85 -2.29 -12.96 -5.43
C GLY A 85 -1.47 -13.33 -4.21
N GLY A 86 -0.99 -14.57 -4.19
CA GLY A 86 -0.10 -15.06 -3.16
C GLY A 86 -0.24 -16.54 -2.85
N ILE A 87 0.37 -16.96 -1.74
CA ILE A 87 0.35 -18.35 -1.28
C ILE A 87 -0.77 -18.53 -0.26
N VAL A 88 -1.70 -19.43 -0.56
CA VAL A 88 -2.68 -19.95 0.39
C VAL A 88 -2.15 -21.26 0.96
N THR A 89 -1.89 -21.30 2.27
CA THR A 89 -1.57 -22.56 2.95
C THR A 89 -2.86 -23.30 3.24
N LEU A 90 -2.99 -24.52 2.72
CA LEU A 90 -4.18 -25.36 2.87
C LEU A 90 -4.19 -26.03 4.24
N ASP A 91 -5.31 -25.94 4.96
CA ASP A 91 -5.51 -26.67 6.22
C ASP A 91 -6.00 -28.11 5.96
N SER A 92 -6.53 -28.37 4.76
CA SER A 92 -7.08 -29.66 4.36
C SER A 92 -7.15 -29.80 2.82
N VAL A 93 -7.45 -31.01 2.34
CA VAL A 93 -7.61 -31.29 0.90
C VAL A 93 -8.55 -30.29 0.22
N LEU A 94 -8.10 -29.69 -0.89
CA LEU A 94 -8.89 -28.75 -1.69
C LEU A 94 -9.71 -29.50 -2.75
N THR A 95 -11.02 -29.24 -2.83
CA THR A 95 -11.94 -29.90 -3.76
C THR A 95 -12.73 -28.89 -4.61
N PHE A 96 -13.26 -29.33 -5.74
CA PHE A 96 -13.86 -28.46 -6.77
C PHE A 96 -15.27 -28.93 -7.15
N SER A 97 -16.15 -27.96 -7.38
CA SER A 97 -17.47 -28.16 -7.99
C SER A 97 -17.41 -28.15 -9.53
N SER A 98 -18.47 -28.66 -10.17
CA SER A 98 -18.61 -28.68 -11.64
C SER A 98 -18.96 -27.30 -12.21
N ASN A 99 -18.75 -27.09 -13.51
CA ASN A 99 -19.07 -25.86 -14.25
C ASN A 99 -18.33 -24.62 -13.72
N VAL A 100 -17.02 -24.73 -13.53
CA VAL A 100 -16.18 -23.66 -13.00
C VAL A 100 -15.15 -23.26 -14.05
N THR A 101 -14.89 -21.96 -14.16
CA THR A 101 -13.77 -21.39 -14.92
C THR A 101 -12.86 -20.69 -13.92
N ILE A 102 -11.63 -21.16 -13.76
CA ILE A 102 -10.61 -20.55 -12.89
C ILE A 102 -9.63 -19.77 -13.77
N ALA A 103 -9.66 -18.44 -13.64
CA ALA A 103 -8.81 -17.53 -14.42
C ALA A 103 -7.65 -17.00 -13.56
N GLY A 104 -6.69 -17.88 -13.24
CA GLY A 104 -5.51 -17.56 -12.42
C GLY A 104 -4.66 -16.41 -12.98
N GLN A 105 -4.74 -16.15 -14.28
CA GLN A 105 -4.08 -15.01 -14.94
C GLN A 105 -4.57 -13.64 -14.45
N THR A 106 -5.70 -13.57 -13.75
CA THR A 106 -6.19 -12.34 -13.13
C THR A 106 -5.51 -12.06 -11.78
N ALA A 107 -4.83 -13.04 -11.18
CA ALA A 107 -4.21 -12.90 -9.86
C ALA A 107 -3.09 -11.86 -9.82
N PRO A 108 -3.17 -10.86 -8.93
CA PRO A 108 -2.13 -9.89 -8.65
C PRO A 108 -0.87 -10.56 -8.11
N GLY A 109 -0.02 -11.01 -9.02
CA GLY A 109 1.29 -11.56 -8.75
C GLY A 109 1.35 -13.08 -8.64
N GLY A 110 0.36 -13.74 -9.24
CA GLY A 110 0.23 -15.19 -9.25
C GLY A 110 -0.52 -15.70 -8.04
N PHE A 111 -1.01 -16.93 -8.16
CA PHE A 111 -1.77 -17.58 -7.11
C PHE A 111 -1.27 -19.00 -6.91
N VAL A 112 -0.98 -19.34 -5.67
CA VAL A 112 -0.37 -20.60 -5.26
C VAL A 112 -1.20 -21.20 -4.14
N VAL A 113 -1.48 -22.49 -4.21
CA VAL A 113 -1.89 -23.27 -3.02
C VAL A 113 -0.73 -24.13 -2.56
N PHE A 114 -0.52 -24.17 -1.24
CA PHE A 114 0.62 -24.85 -0.62
C PHE A 114 0.19 -25.71 0.58
N GLY A 115 0.86 -26.85 0.78
CA GLY A 115 0.86 -27.57 2.05
C GLY A 115 -0.04 -28.81 2.19
N ASP A 116 -1.04 -29.00 1.32
CA ASP A 116 -1.86 -30.22 1.26
C ASP A 116 -2.26 -30.54 -0.20
N ARG A 117 -2.90 -31.69 -0.42
CA ARG A 117 -3.33 -32.18 -1.73
C ARG A 117 -4.50 -31.38 -2.32
N THR A 118 -4.48 -31.25 -3.65
CA THR A 118 -5.60 -30.79 -4.46
C THR A 118 -6.30 -31.96 -5.15
N ALA A 119 -7.63 -32.02 -5.08
CA ALA A 119 -8.46 -33.13 -5.53
C ALA A 119 -9.59 -32.67 -6.46
N PHE A 120 -9.46 -32.96 -7.75
CA PHE A 120 -10.47 -32.66 -8.78
C PHE A 120 -11.48 -33.81 -8.96
N HIS A 121 -11.64 -34.68 -7.95
CA HIS A 121 -12.35 -35.96 -7.95
C HIS A 121 -13.85 -35.97 -8.33
N GLY A 122 -14.43 -34.88 -8.80
CA GLY A 122 -15.85 -34.80 -9.15
C GLY A 122 -16.24 -33.48 -9.79
N ALA A 123 -15.26 -32.72 -10.27
CA ALA A 123 -15.55 -31.61 -11.15
C ALA A 123 -15.85 -32.19 -12.53
N ASP A 124 -17.01 -31.82 -13.08
CA ASP A 124 -17.31 -31.97 -14.49
C ASP A 124 -17.29 -30.59 -15.12
N ASN A 125 -16.83 -30.48 -16.37
CA ASN A 125 -16.83 -29.23 -17.11
C ASN A 125 -16.04 -28.13 -16.38
N LEU A 126 -14.72 -28.32 -16.28
CA LEU A 126 -13.78 -27.43 -15.59
C LEU A 126 -12.78 -26.84 -16.59
N ILE A 127 -12.60 -25.53 -16.52
CA ILE A 127 -11.49 -24.81 -17.16
C ILE A 127 -10.61 -24.27 -16.03
N SER A 128 -9.34 -24.67 -15.97
CA SER A 128 -8.40 -24.23 -14.93
C SER A 128 -7.11 -23.72 -15.56
N ARG A 129 -6.79 -22.44 -15.33
CA ARG A 129 -5.66 -21.79 -16.01
C ARG A 129 -4.77 -20.90 -15.14
N HIS A 130 -3.46 -20.89 -15.41
CA HIS A 130 -2.49 -19.91 -14.89
C HIS A 130 -2.38 -19.79 -13.36
N TRP A 131 -2.38 -20.90 -12.63
CA TRP A 131 -2.07 -20.91 -11.18
C TRP A 131 -1.30 -22.17 -10.77
N SER A 132 -0.71 -22.15 -9.57
CA SER A 132 0.20 -23.20 -9.12
C SER A 132 -0.32 -23.98 -7.91
N ILE A 133 0.01 -25.28 -7.89
CA ILE A 133 -0.21 -26.22 -6.80
C ILE A 133 1.15 -26.75 -6.38
N HIS A 134 1.54 -26.43 -5.15
CA HIS A 134 2.81 -26.85 -4.57
C HIS A 134 2.53 -27.62 -3.28
N LYS A 135 2.39 -28.95 -3.33
CA LYS A 135 1.99 -29.70 -2.12
C LYS A 135 3.02 -29.56 -0.99
N GLY A 136 4.30 -29.75 -1.31
CA GLY A 136 5.39 -29.68 -0.34
C GLY A 136 5.44 -30.85 0.65
N ALA A 137 6.47 -30.83 1.48
CA ALA A 137 6.81 -31.82 2.50
C ALA A 137 6.10 -31.60 3.85
N THR A 138 5.26 -30.57 3.97
CA THR A 138 4.71 -30.10 5.25
C THR A 138 3.63 -31.02 5.81
N SER A 139 2.82 -31.63 4.95
CA SER A 139 1.90 -32.71 5.36
C SER A 139 2.66 -34.01 5.60
N ASN A 140 2.25 -34.78 6.62
CA ASN A 140 2.79 -36.13 6.88
C ASN A 140 2.19 -37.20 5.95
N ARG A 141 1.39 -36.79 4.95
CA ARG A 141 0.73 -37.69 4.01
C ARG A 141 1.65 -37.93 2.81
N ASN A 142 1.92 -39.21 2.55
CA ASN A 142 2.48 -39.66 1.29
C ASN A 142 1.36 -39.66 0.23
N ASP A 143 1.18 -38.51 -0.40
CA ASP A 143 0.01 -38.22 -1.22
C ASP A 143 0.36 -37.45 -2.50
N ASP A 144 -0.61 -37.42 -3.42
CA ASP A 144 -0.49 -36.71 -4.69
C ASP A 144 -0.53 -35.20 -4.49
N ALA A 145 0.17 -34.41 -5.32
CA ALA A 145 -0.04 -32.96 -5.31
C ALA A 145 -1.40 -32.58 -5.89
N ALA A 146 -1.74 -33.15 -7.05
CA ALA A 146 -3.05 -33.02 -7.68
C ALA A 146 -3.56 -34.39 -8.16
N SER A 147 -4.88 -34.53 -8.28
CA SER A 147 -5.45 -35.83 -8.66
C SER A 147 -6.90 -35.83 -9.14
N ILE A 148 -7.25 -36.84 -9.95
CA ILE A 148 -8.58 -37.05 -10.53
C ILE A 148 -8.94 -38.54 -10.51
N VAL A 149 -10.13 -38.87 -10.00
CA VAL A 149 -10.65 -40.26 -9.93
C VAL A 149 -11.95 -40.47 -10.70
N ARG A 150 -12.50 -39.39 -11.26
CA ARG A 150 -13.67 -39.33 -12.16
C ARG A 150 -13.84 -37.88 -12.63
N GLY A 151 -14.43 -37.70 -13.80
CA GLY A 151 -14.79 -36.38 -14.33
C GLY A 151 -14.85 -36.37 -15.86
N ASN A 152 -15.57 -35.41 -16.43
CA ASN A 152 -15.70 -35.25 -17.87
C ASN A 152 -15.56 -33.79 -18.30
N ASN A 153 -14.98 -33.54 -19.49
CA ASN A 153 -14.76 -32.21 -20.07
C ASN A 153 -13.87 -31.33 -19.18
N LEU A 154 -12.59 -31.67 -19.10
CA LEU A 154 -11.64 -31.01 -18.20
C LEU A 154 -10.49 -30.43 -19.02
N ILE A 155 -10.13 -29.17 -18.78
CA ILE A 155 -8.92 -28.59 -19.36
C ILE A 155 -8.09 -27.86 -18.31
N PHE A 156 -6.83 -28.25 -18.22
CA PHE A 156 -5.80 -27.68 -17.38
C PHE A 156 -4.76 -27.04 -18.31
N ASP A 157 -4.65 -25.72 -18.30
CA ASP A 157 -3.80 -24.97 -19.21
C ASP A 157 -2.90 -24.01 -18.45
N HIS A 158 -1.60 -23.97 -18.71
CA HIS A 158 -0.67 -23.10 -17.95
C HIS A 158 -0.70 -23.35 -16.44
N MET A 159 -0.89 -24.60 -16.01
CA MET A 159 -0.82 -24.98 -14.61
C MET A 159 0.62 -25.31 -14.20
N SER A 160 0.99 -25.04 -12.95
CA SER A 160 2.19 -25.64 -12.36
C SER A 160 1.80 -26.54 -11.20
N ILE A 161 2.18 -27.81 -11.25
CA ILE A 161 1.84 -28.80 -10.24
C ILE A 161 3.13 -29.48 -9.82
N THR A 162 3.51 -29.31 -8.57
CA THR A 162 4.82 -29.73 -8.07
C THR A 162 4.72 -30.32 -6.67
N TRP A 163 5.81 -30.98 -6.29
CA TRP A 163 6.09 -31.48 -4.94
C TRP A 163 5.09 -32.50 -4.41
N GLY A 164 4.54 -33.32 -5.31
CA GLY A 164 3.84 -34.55 -4.92
C GLY A 164 4.80 -35.48 -4.20
N THR A 165 4.34 -36.14 -3.14
CA THR A 165 5.15 -37.14 -2.40
C THR A 165 4.88 -38.57 -2.89
N ASP A 166 3.81 -38.75 -3.67
CA ASP A 166 3.53 -39.96 -4.47
C ASP A 166 3.44 -39.55 -5.97
N GLY A 167 2.23 -39.20 -6.46
CA GLY A 167 2.01 -38.58 -7.77
C GLY A 167 2.13 -37.06 -7.73
N THR A 168 2.72 -36.45 -8.75
CA THR A 168 2.58 -35.00 -8.90
C THR A 168 1.20 -34.66 -9.45
N PHE A 169 0.79 -35.27 -10.56
CA PHE A 169 -0.58 -35.20 -11.05
C PHE A 169 -1.12 -36.57 -11.46
N ASP A 170 -1.95 -37.17 -10.60
CA ASP A 170 -2.44 -38.54 -10.77
C ASP A 170 -3.88 -38.61 -11.30
N ILE A 171 -4.05 -39.21 -12.47
CA ILE A 171 -5.34 -39.47 -13.13
C ILE A 171 -5.56 -40.98 -13.12
N ASN A 172 -6.41 -41.43 -12.18
CA ASN A 172 -6.64 -42.85 -11.94
C ASN A 172 -8.05 -43.07 -11.40
N PRO A 173 -8.99 -43.60 -12.20
CA PRO A 173 -10.37 -43.72 -11.80
C PRO A 173 -10.59 -44.74 -10.69
N ASP A 174 -11.55 -44.43 -9.83
CA ASP A 174 -12.14 -45.43 -8.95
C ASP A 174 -12.77 -46.56 -9.77
N SER A 175 -12.92 -47.74 -9.17
CA SER A 175 -13.50 -48.89 -9.85
C SER A 175 -14.89 -48.57 -10.45
N GLY A 176 -15.01 -48.72 -11.77
CA GLY A 176 -16.24 -48.44 -12.51
C GLY A 176 -16.48 -46.97 -12.85
N GLN A 177 -15.53 -46.07 -12.57
CA GLN A 177 -15.55 -44.68 -13.03
C GLN A 177 -14.74 -44.52 -14.32
N VAL A 178 -15.02 -43.44 -15.04
CA VAL A 178 -14.31 -43.03 -16.26
C VAL A 178 -13.95 -41.56 -16.14
N ILE A 179 -12.78 -41.21 -16.68
CA ILE A 179 -12.32 -39.84 -16.86
C ILE A 179 -12.24 -39.60 -18.36
N ASP A 180 -13.05 -38.71 -18.90
CA ASP A 180 -13.16 -38.52 -20.36
C ASP A 180 -13.06 -37.05 -20.75
N ASN A 181 -12.69 -36.80 -22.01
CA ASN A 181 -12.53 -35.47 -22.57
C ASN A 181 -11.63 -34.57 -21.71
N MET A 182 -10.43 -35.06 -21.39
CA MET A 182 -9.48 -34.34 -20.54
C MET A 182 -8.26 -33.87 -21.34
N THR A 183 -7.86 -32.62 -21.16
CA THR A 183 -6.60 -32.07 -21.68
C THR A 183 -5.78 -31.47 -20.54
N ILE A 184 -4.49 -31.79 -20.52
CA ILE A 184 -3.44 -31.01 -19.85
C ILE A 184 -2.59 -30.39 -20.95
N GLN A 185 -2.48 -29.06 -20.97
CA GLN A 185 -1.67 -28.36 -21.95
C GLN A 185 -0.85 -27.22 -21.36
N ASN A 186 0.27 -26.88 -21.99
CA ASN A 186 1.15 -25.79 -21.58
C ASN A 186 1.48 -25.82 -20.07
N SER A 187 1.56 -26.99 -19.43
CA SER A 187 1.63 -27.09 -17.96
C SER A 187 2.95 -27.71 -17.48
N ILE A 188 3.32 -27.44 -16.23
CA ILE A 188 4.48 -28.03 -15.56
C ILE A 188 4.00 -29.11 -14.59
N ILE A 189 4.59 -30.31 -14.69
CA ILE A 189 4.35 -31.44 -13.80
C ILE A 189 5.69 -31.91 -13.24
N GLY A 190 5.91 -31.61 -11.97
CA GLY A 190 7.15 -31.88 -11.24
C GLY A 190 7.66 -30.61 -10.56
N GLN A 191 8.64 -30.63 -9.70
CA GLN A 191 9.46 -31.77 -9.28
C GLN A 191 8.71 -32.59 -8.22
N GLY A 192 8.64 -33.91 -8.32
CA GLY A 192 8.13 -34.76 -7.25
C GLY A 192 9.13 -34.89 -6.11
N LEU A 193 8.65 -34.96 -4.86
CA LEU A 193 9.49 -35.10 -3.66
C LEU A 193 9.76 -36.57 -3.34
N ASP A 194 11.01 -37.00 -3.39
CA ASP A 194 11.41 -38.38 -3.17
C ASP A 194 11.63 -38.72 -1.68
N GLN A 195 10.61 -38.50 -0.84
CA GLN A 195 10.72 -38.71 0.60
C GLN A 195 10.86 -40.19 1.02
N VAL A 196 10.22 -41.08 0.25
CA VAL A 196 10.10 -42.51 0.58
C VAL A 196 10.62 -43.42 -0.54
N GLY A 197 11.40 -42.88 -1.48
CA GLY A 197 11.83 -43.62 -2.68
C GLY A 197 10.70 -43.75 -3.72
N HIS A 198 9.75 -42.82 -3.73
CA HIS A 198 8.62 -42.79 -4.65
C HIS A 198 8.22 -41.37 -5.10
N SER A 199 9.06 -40.72 -5.92
CA SER A 199 8.72 -39.48 -6.64
C SER A 199 8.22 -39.76 -8.07
N THR A 200 7.01 -39.33 -8.42
CA THR A 200 6.44 -39.64 -9.74
C THR A 200 5.77 -38.44 -10.43
N GLY A 201 5.82 -38.40 -11.76
CA GLY A 201 5.10 -37.39 -12.55
C GLY A 201 3.60 -37.63 -12.45
N GLY A 202 3.17 -38.84 -12.80
CA GLY A 202 1.84 -39.36 -12.46
C GLY A 202 1.30 -40.44 -13.39
N LEU A 203 0.18 -41.01 -13.00
CA LEU A 203 -0.68 -41.89 -13.79
C LEU A 203 -1.54 -41.06 -14.74
N MET A 204 -1.60 -41.48 -16.01
CA MET A 204 -2.54 -41.01 -17.03
C MET A 204 -3.38 -42.20 -17.46
N THR A 205 -4.35 -42.53 -16.63
CA THR A 205 -5.18 -43.73 -16.79
C THR A 205 -6.64 -43.30 -16.69
N PRO A 206 -7.34 -43.06 -17.80
CA PRO A 206 -8.71 -42.56 -17.77
C PRO A 206 -9.78 -43.64 -17.49
N GLY A 207 -9.39 -44.91 -17.55
CA GLY A 207 -10.32 -46.04 -17.50
C GLY A 207 -10.91 -46.37 -18.87
N ASP A 208 -11.65 -47.47 -18.93
CA ASP A 208 -12.20 -47.97 -20.19
C ASP A 208 -13.24 -47.00 -20.77
N GLY A 209 -12.98 -46.53 -22.00
CA GLY A 209 -13.82 -45.56 -22.70
C GLY A 209 -13.53 -44.10 -22.36
N GLY A 210 -12.48 -43.82 -21.57
CA GLY A 210 -12.02 -42.46 -21.32
C GLY A 210 -10.76 -42.09 -22.12
N SER A 211 -10.51 -40.78 -22.23
CA SER A 211 -9.48 -40.19 -23.08
C SER A 211 -8.74 -39.02 -22.43
N ILE A 212 -7.42 -38.93 -22.63
CA ILE A 212 -6.57 -37.85 -22.09
C ILE A 212 -5.60 -37.32 -23.15
N SER A 213 -5.49 -36.00 -23.24
CA SER A 213 -4.45 -35.30 -23.99
C SER A 213 -3.44 -34.67 -23.06
N VAL A 214 -2.15 -34.84 -23.34
CA VAL A 214 -1.05 -34.11 -22.71
C VAL A 214 -0.23 -33.45 -23.82
N ILE A 215 -0.31 -32.12 -23.89
CA ILE A 215 0.15 -31.36 -25.05
C ILE A 215 1.07 -30.21 -24.60
N LYS A 216 2.20 -29.98 -25.26
CA LYS A 216 3.08 -28.80 -25.02
C LYS A 216 3.47 -28.58 -23.54
N SER A 217 3.55 -29.66 -22.77
CA SER A 217 3.74 -29.62 -21.32
C SER A 217 5.13 -30.12 -20.94
N LEU A 218 5.55 -29.78 -19.72
CA LEU A 218 6.81 -30.20 -19.13
C LEU A 218 6.57 -31.23 -18.04
N TYR A 219 7.28 -32.35 -18.10
CA TYR A 219 7.55 -33.21 -16.95
C TYR A 219 9.00 -32.99 -16.51
N THR A 220 9.23 -32.70 -15.22
CA THR A 220 10.59 -32.42 -14.73
C THR A 220 10.92 -33.11 -13.42
N ASP A 221 12.14 -33.62 -13.31
CA ASP A 221 12.79 -34.12 -12.08
C ASP A 221 11.92 -35.07 -11.22
N ASN A 222 11.09 -35.89 -11.86
CA ASN A 222 10.42 -37.01 -11.20
C ASN A 222 11.18 -38.29 -11.50
N VAL A 223 11.32 -39.17 -10.50
CA VAL A 223 12.05 -40.44 -10.64
C VAL A 223 11.41 -41.32 -11.73
N THR A 224 10.08 -41.39 -11.81
CA THR A 224 9.38 -42.30 -12.73
C THR A 224 7.99 -41.78 -13.12
N ARG A 225 7.31 -42.51 -14.02
CA ARG A 225 5.94 -42.21 -14.53
C ARG A 225 5.85 -40.77 -15.07
N ASN A 226 6.58 -40.48 -16.16
CA ASN A 226 6.65 -39.14 -16.75
C ASN A 226 5.96 -38.96 -18.13
N PRO A 227 4.72 -39.44 -18.38
CA PRO A 227 3.76 -40.13 -17.51
C PRO A 227 3.84 -41.67 -17.56
N LYS A 228 3.00 -42.35 -16.75
CA LYS A 228 2.61 -43.75 -16.96
C LYS A 228 1.19 -43.83 -17.51
N VAL A 229 1.02 -44.52 -18.64
CA VAL A 229 -0.16 -44.35 -19.49
C VAL A 229 -0.93 -45.66 -19.71
N ARG A 230 -2.27 -45.58 -19.77
CA ARG A 230 -3.19 -46.66 -20.20
C ARG A 230 -4.41 -46.09 -20.92
N ASN A 231 -5.12 -46.91 -21.71
CA ASN A 231 -6.30 -46.54 -22.50
C ASN A 231 -5.97 -45.49 -23.59
N GLU A 232 -6.92 -44.63 -23.99
CA GLU A 232 -6.73 -43.67 -25.10
C GLU A 232 -6.00 -42.40 -24.65
N ASN A 233 -4.84 -42.13 -25.25
CA ASN A 233 -4.02 -40.98 -24.86
C ASN A 233 -3.29 -40.34 -26.04
N GLU A 234 -3.09 -39.03 -25.99
CA GLU A 234 -2.13 -38.34 -26.86
C GLU A 234 -1.08 -37.58 -26.04
N PHE A 235 0.19 -37.75 -26.41
CA PHE A 235 1.35 -37.13 -25.77
C PHE A 235 2.15 -36.40 -26.84
N ILE A 236 1.86 -35.11 -27.03
CA ILE A 236 2.27 -34.35 -28.22
C ILE A 236 3.07 -33.11 -27.83
N ASN A 237 4.24 -32.93 -28.45
CA ASN A 237 5.09 -31.75 -28.25
C ASN A 237 5.46 -31.43 -26.79
N ASN A 238 5.62 -32.47 -25.96
CA ASN A 238 6.04 -32.31 -24.57
C ASN A 238 7.57 -32.39 -24.42
N VAL A 239 8.06 -31.86 -23.31
CA VAL A 239 9.42 -32.06 -22.84
C VAL A 239 9.39 -32.90 -21.57
N VAL A 240 10.28 -33.89 -21.50
CA VAL A 240 10.50 -34.69 -20.29
C VAL A 240 11.95 -34.51 -19.87
N TYR A 241 12.18 -33.90 -18.71
CA TYR A 241 13.49 -33.51 -18.20
C TYR A 241 13.79 -34.23 -16.87
N GLY A 242 15.01 -34.73 -16.68
CA GLY A 242 15.45 -35.18 -15.34
C GLY A 242 14.78 -36.47 -14.83
N TYR A 243 14.56 -37.47 -15.69
CA TYR A 243 13.93 -38.74 -15.30
C TYR A 243 14.97 -39.83 -14.97
N GLU A 244 14.76 -40.61 -13.90
CA GLU A 244 15.69 -41.67 -13.49
C GLU A 244 15.31 -43.07 -14.03
N THR A 245 14.06 -43.50 -13.83
CA THR A 245 13.62 -44.88 -14.12
C THR A 245 12.96 -45.04 -15.49
N ALA A 246 12.20 -44.03 -15.94
CA ALA A 246 11.62 -44.01 -17.29
C ALA A 246 11.09 -42.63 -17.64
N GLY A 247 11.28 -42.22 -18.89
CA GLY A 247 10.65 -41.02 -19.46
C GLY A 247 9.16 -41.23 -19.72
N TYR A 248 8.75 -42.34 -20.30
CA TYR A 248 7.35 -42.63 -20.64
C TYR A 248 7.07 -44.12 -20.46
N ILE A 249 6.07 -44.46 -19.63
CA ILE A 249 5.73 -45.85 -19.31
C ILE A 249 4.47 -46.29 -20.07
N MET A 250 4.63 -47.30 -20.93
CA MET A 250 3.62 -47.81 -21.87
C MET A 250 2.77 -48.96 -21.28
N GLY A 251 2.29 -48.80 -20.04
CA GLY A 251 1.36 -49.74 -19.38
C GLY A 251 1.94 -51.12 -19.03
N ASP A 252 2.07 -51.43 -17.75
CA ASP A 252 2.62 -52.70 -17.22
C ASP A 252 1.60 -53.83 -17.01
N THR A 253 0.38 -53.70 -17.57
CA THR A 253 -0.77 -54.59 -17.33
C THR A 253 -1.51 -54.91 -18.62
N SER A 254 -2.29 -56.01 -18.66
CA SER A 254 -2.92 -56.60 -19.86
C SER A 254 -4.07 -55.81 -20.52
N GLY A 255 -4.26 -54.54 -20.20
CA GLY A 255 -5.31 -53.70 -20.79
C GLY A 255 -4.91 -53.16 -22.17
N THR A 256 -5.88 -52.95 -23.06
CA THR A 256 -5.63 -52.36 -24.38
C THR A 256 -5.48 -50.84 -24.26
N SER A 257 -4.45 -50.28 -24.89
CA SER A 257 -4.19 -48.84 -24.92
C SER A 257 -3.88 -48.37 -26.33
N TYR A 258 -4.27 -47.13 -26.64
CA TYR A 258 -4.08 -46.49 -27.94
C TYR A 258 -3.41 -45.14 -27.71
N ALA A 259 -2.22 -44.95 -28.26
CA ALA A 259 -1.43 -43.75 -28.01
C ALA A 259 -0.88 -43.11 -29.28
N ASN A 260 -1.04 -41.80 -29.42
CA ASN A 260 -0.22 -40.99 -30.34
C ASN A 260 0.86 -40.28 -29.51
N VAL A 261 2.13 -40.54 -29.81
CA VAL A 261 3.27 -39.97 -29.09
C VAL A 261 4.20 -39.29 -30.09
N GLU A 262 4.08 -37.97 -30.20
CA GLU A 262 4.64 -37.24 -31.33
C GLU A 262 5.37 -35.96 -30.95
N GLY A 263 6.53 -35.72 -31.59
CA GLY A 263 7.24 -34.44 -31.49
C GLY A 263 7.73 -34.11 -30.07
N ASN A 264 8.00 -35.12 -29.24
CA ASN A 264 8.44 -34.93 -27.85
C ASN A 264 9.96 -34.96 -27.71
N TYR A 265 10.48 -34.30 -26.68
CA TYR A 265 11.92 -34.28 -26.39
C TYR A 265 12.20 -34.78 -24.97
N PHE A 266 13.00 -35.83 -24.85
CA PHE A 266 13.40 -36.46 -23.59
C PHE A 266 14.85 -36.09 -23.27
N ILE A 267 15.08 -35.36 -22.19
CA ILE A 267 16.40 -34.95 -21.71
C ILE A 267 16.63 -35.64 -20.36
N GLU A 268 17.64 -36.50 -20.26
CA GLU A 268 17.86 -37.29 -19.03
C GLU A 268 18.12 -36.44 -17.78
N GLY A 269 18.59 -35.19 -17.95
CA GLY A 269 19.00 -34.34 -16.83
C GLY A 269 20.29 -34.83 -16.14
N PRO A 270 20.73 -34.15 -15.07
CA PRO A 270 21.93 -34.53 -14.32
C PRO A 270 21.75 -35.79 -13.45
N VAL A 271 20.57 -36.41 -13.45
CA VAL A 271 20.26 -37.64 -12.71
C VAL A 271 20.69 -38.89 -13.49
N ASN A 272 20.77 -40.03 -12.80
CA ASN A 272 21.10 -41.32 -13.42
C ASN A 272 19.89 -41.85 -14.21
N GLY A 273 19.66 -41.23 -15.37
CA GLY A 273 18.60 -41.60 -16.30
C GLY A 273 18.75 -43.00 -16.86
N SER A 274 17.61 -43.59 -17.24
CA SER A 274 17.53 -44.89 -17.89
C SER A 274 16.70 -44.78 -19.17
N SER A 275 15.76 -45.68 -19.46
CA SER A 275 15.13 -45.73 -20.78
C SER A 275 14.09 -44.62 -20.97
N PRO A 276 14.11 -43.86 -22.09
CA PRO A 276 13.08 -42.85 -22.38
C PRO A 276 11.69 -43.48 -22.54
N PHE A 277 11.61 -44.72 -23.03
CA PHE A 277 10.38 -45.49 -23.14
C PHE A 277 10.54 -46.85 -22.47
N ALA A 278 9.58 -47.25 -21.63
CA ALA A 278 9.66 -48.48 -20.86
C ALA A 278 8.31 -49.19 -20.70
N SER A 279 8.39 -50.47 -20.33
CA SER A 279 7.27 -51.31 -19.89
C SER A 279 6.09 -51.39 -20.87
N GLY A 280 6.36 -51.48 -22.17
CA GLY A 280 5.33 -51.75 -23.17
C GLY A 280 4.83 -53.20 -23.13
N THR A 281 3.61 -53.41 -23.62
CA THR A 281 3.01 -54.73 -23.85
C THR A 281 2.42 -54.80 -25.26
N SER A 282 2.19 -56.01 -25.77
CA SER A 282 1.62 -56.19 -27.12
C SER A 282 0.19 -55.65 -27.27
N THR A 283 -0.45 -55.24 -26.18
CA THR A 283 -1.78 -54.61 -26.16
C THR A 283 -1.69 -53.07 -26.09
N PHE A 284 -0.48 -52.51 -26.08
CA PHE A 284 -0.24 -51.07 -26.15
C PHE A 284 0.08 -50.67 -27.60
N HIS A 285 -0.89 -50.08 -28.30
CA HIS A 285 -0.79 -49.70 -29.71
C HIS A 285 -0.35 -48.24 -29.83
N ILE A 286 0.93 -48.03 -30.18
CA ILE A 286 1.56 -46.72 -30.22
C ILE A 286 1.85 -46.28 -31.65
N TYR A 287 1.34 -45.11 -32.03
CA TYR A 287 1.91 -44.33 -33.13
C TYR A 287 2.98 -43.42 -32.55
N ALA A 288 4.22 -43.56 -33.02
CA ALA A 288 5.34 -42.79 -32.52
C ALA A 288 6.07 -42.08 -33.66
N ASN A 289 6.20 -40.76 -33.56
CA ASN A 289 6.84 -39.93 -34.57
C ASN A 289 7.65 -38.80 -33.93
N ASP A 290 8.81 -38.47 -34.49
CA ASP A 290 9.64 -37.34 -34.04
C ASP A 290 9.90 -37.24 -32.51
N ASN A 291 10.17 -38.36 -31.83
CA ASN A 291 10.54 -38.34 -30.42
C ASN A 291 12.06 -38.35 -30.27
N TRP A 292 12.64 -37.34 -29.65
CA TRP A 292 14.09 -37.18 -29.50
C TRP A 292 14.56 -37.45 -28.07
N VAL A 293 15.79 -37.95 -27.95
CA VAL A 293 16.39 -38.32 -26.66
C VAL A 293 17.81 -37.76 -26.56
N ASP A 294 18.07 -37.04 -25.49
CA ASP A 294 19.37 -36.49 -25.12
C ASP A 294 19.80 -37.01 -23.74
N GLY A 295 20.73 -37.96 -23.75
CA GLY A 295 21.30 -38.58 -22.55
C GLY A 295 22.75 -38.19 -22.27
N ASN A 296 23.34 -37.28 -23.06
CA ASN A 296 24.78 -37.02 -22.97
C ASN A 296 25.14 -35.98 -21.89
N ARG A 297 24.16 -35.17 -21.45
CA ARG A 297 24.28 -34.17 -20.37
C ARG A 297 25.36 -33.11 -20.62
N ASN A 298 25.64 -32.77 -21.88
CA ASN A 298 26.72 -31.87 -22.25
C ASN A 298 26.34 -30.37 -22.23
N GLY A 299 25.06 -30.05 -21.98
CA GLY A 299 24.53 -28.68 -21.99
C GLY A 299 24.22 -28.13 -23.39
N VAL A 300 24.15 -29.00 -24.39
CA VAL A 300 23.80 -28.69 -25.78
C VAL A 300 22.60 -29.55 -26.16
N LEU A 301 21.60 -28.95 -26.80
CA LEU A 301 20.43 -29.69 -27.29
C LEU A 301 20.77 -30.46 -28.57
N ASP A 302 21.49 -31.58 -28.45
CA ASP A 302 22.03 -32.36 -29.56
C ASP A 302 21.71 -33.88 -29.48
N GLY A 303 20.57 -34.20 -28.85
CA GLY A 303 20.01 -35.54 -28.79
C GLY A 303 19.79 -36.21 -30.15
N SER A 304 19.22 -37.42 -30.13
CA SER A 304 18.98 -38.24 -31.32
C SER A 304 17.54 -38.76 -31.38
N LEU A 305 17.06 -39.04 -32.60
CA LEU A 305 15.73 -39.60 -32.80
C LEU A 305 15.62 -41.00 -32.16
N ASN A 306 14.62 -41.19 -31.30
CA ASN A 306 14.29 -42.48 -30.71
C ASN A 306 13.55 -43.37 -31.71
N THR A 307 14.05 -44.60 -31.85
CA THR A 307 13.48 -45.62 -32.75
C THR A 307 13.07 -46.90 -32.01
N SER A 308 13.20 -46.93 -30.69
CA SER A 308 12.93 -48.11 -29.85
C SER A 308 11.77 -47.87 -28.91
N TYR A 309 10.76 -48.74 -28.97
CA TYR A 309 9.57 -48.74 -28.10
C TYR A 309 9.35 -50.16 -27.55
N PRO A 310 10.12 -50.57 -26.52
CA PRO A 310 10.20 -51.97 -26.11
C PRO A 310 8.84 -52.53 -25.65
N GLY A 311 8.45 -53.67 -26.24
CA GLY A 311 7.26 -54.43 -25.86
C GLY A 311 5.94 -53.95 -26.47
N ALA A 312 5.86 -52.71 -26.97
CA ALA A 312 4.65 -52.14 -27.56
C ALA A 312 4.41 -52.61 -29.01
N ASP A 313 3.16 -52.51 -29.46
CA ASP A 313 2.78 -52.66 -30.86
C ASP A 313 2.86 -51.30 -31.57
N VAL A 314 3.94 -51.10 -32.35
CA VAL A 314 4.19 -49.83 -33.07
C VAL A 314 3.42 -49.82 -34.39
N ILE A 315 2.47 -48.90 -34.54
CA ILE A 315 1.60 -48.80 -35.71
C ILE A 315 2.07 -47.70 -36.68
N ALA A 316 1.71 -47.83 -37.95
CA ALA A 316 2.17 -46.94 -39.02
C ALA A 316 1.26 -45.72 -39.28
N THR A 317 0.05 -45.71 -38.73
CA THR A 317 -0.94 -44.64 -38.94
C THR A 317 -1.37 -44.10 -37.59
N PRO A 318 -1.39 -42.77 -37.39
CA PRO A 318 -1.87 -42.18 -36.15
C PRO A 318 -3.33 -42.55 -35.89
N HIS A 319 -3.67 -42.70 -34.62
CA HIS A 319 -5.07 -42.77 -34.20
C HIS A 319 -5.77 -41.44 -34.52
N ALA A 320 -7.07 -41.48 -34.79
CA ALA A 320 -7.87 -40.31 -35.14
C ALA A 320 -8.24 -39.47 -33.89
N PHE A 321 -7.22 -39.02 -33.17
CA PHE A 321 -7.32 -38.18 -31.99
C PHE A 321 -7.40 -36.69 -32.36
N PRO A 322 -7.91 -35.83 -31.47
CA PRO A 322 -8.38 -34.51 -31.87
C PRO A 322 -7.32 -33.40 -31.91
N THR A 323 -6.09 -33.64 -31.46
CA THR A 323 -5.04 -32.62 -31.45
C THR A 323 -4.76 -32.03 -32.84
N THR A 324 -4.38 -30.75 -32.86
CA THR A 324 -3.88 -30.05 -34.05
C THR A 324 -2.44 -29.58 -33.90
N ALA A 325 -1.84 -29.82 -32.73
CA ALA A 325 -0.49 -29.40 -32.41
C ALA A 325 0.50 -30.07 -33.36
N SER A 326 1.34 -29.25 -33.99
CA SER A 326 2.33 -29.70 -34.96
C SER A 326 3.57 -28.81 -34.85
N MET A 327 4.51 -29.22 -34.02
CA MET A 327 5.88 -28.70 -33.95
C MET A 327 6.87 -29.85 -34.06
N THR A 328 8.09 -29.57 -34.50
CA THR A 328 9.21 -30.49 -34.30
C THR A 328 9.56 -30.61 -32.82
N ALA A 329 10.19 -31.70 -32.40
CA ALA A 329 10.63 -31.88 -31.02
C ALA A 329 11.55 -30.75 -30.52
N GLN A 330 12.42 -30.22 -31.38
CA GLN A 330 13.31 -29.11 -31.04
C GLN A 330 12.54 -27.81 -30.82
N GLU A 331 11.56 -27.51 -31.69
CA GLU A 331 10.65 -26.37 -31.50
C GLU A 331 9.83 -26.50 -30.22
N ALA A 332 9.41 -27.73 -29.89
CA ALA A 332 8.70 -28.03 -28.65
C ALA A 332 9.52 -27.67 -27.40
N VAL A 333 10.85 -27.89 -27.39
CA VAL A 333 11.72 -27.47 -26.29
C VAL A 333 11.69 -25.96 -26.09
N ALA A 334 11.89 -25.19 -27.16
CA ALA A 334 11.88 -23.73 -27.10
C ALA A 334 10.50 -23.19 -26.68
N TYR A 335 9.44 -23.80 -27.20
CA TYR A 335 8.07 -23.45 -26.85
C TYR A 335 7.78 -23.74 -25.37
N VAL A 336 8.12 -24.92 -24.85
CA VAL A 336 7.86 -25.32 -23.46
C VAL A 336 8.61 -24.42 -22.48
N ILE A 337 9.89 -24.12 -22.72
CA ILE A 337 10.65 -23.18 -21.88
C ILE A 337 9.95 -21.83 -21.81
N LYS A 338 9.46 -21.34 -22.95
CA LYS A 338 8.76 -20.05 -23.00
C LYS A 338 7.38 -20.11 -22.32
N ASN A 339 6.60 -21.16 -22.60
CA ASN A 339 5.15 -21.14 -22.43
C ASN A 339 4.57 -22.11 -21.37
N ALA A 340 5.33 -23.05 -20.80
CA ALA A 340 4.77 -23.99 -19.83
C ALA A 340 4.60 -23.38 -18.42
N GLY A 341 3.49 -23.68 -17.75
CA GLY A 341 3.14 -23.18 -16.41
C GLY A 341 2.52 -21.79 -16.42
N PRO A 342 2.32 -21.14 -15.25
CA PRO A 342 1.70 -19.81 -15.15
C PRO A 342 2.58 -18.68 -15.71
N THR A 343 2.74 -18.60 -17.02
CA THR A 343 3.70 -17.71 -17.73
C THR A 343 3.62 -16.23 -17.39
N ILE A 344 2.42 -15.72 -17.04
CA ILE A 344 2.18 -14.32 -16.69
C ILE A 344 2.74 -13.99 -15.29
N THR A 345 2.78 -14.99 -14.41
CA THR A 345 3.02 -14.82 -12.97
C THR A 345 3.86 -15.96 -12.40
N ARG A 346 4.79 -16.51 -13.20
CA ARG A 346 5.65 -17.63 -12.77
C ARG A 346 6.29 -17.29 -11.45
N ASP A 347 6.18 -18.21 -10.52
CA ASP A 347 6.81 -18.08 -9.21
C ASP A 347 8.31 -18.45 -9.30
N VAL A 348 9.00 -18.44 -8.16
CA VAL A 348 10.42 -18.81 -8.12
C VAL A 348 10.69 -20.27 -8.48
N VAL A 349 9.72 -21.16 -8.23
CA VAL A 349 9.84 -22.61 -8.47
C VAL A 349 9.77 -22.84 -9.97
N ASP A 350 8.76 -22.28 -10.62
CA ASP A 350 8.58 -22.34 -12.07
C ASP A 350 9.78 -21.73 -12.79
N THR A 351 10.25 -20.56 -12.32
CA THR A 351 11.42 -19.89 -12.90
C THR A 351 12.66 -20.76 -12.80
N ARG A 352 12.88 -21.40 -11.65
CA ARG A 352 14.03 -22.30 -11.45
C ARG A 352 13.92 -23.55 -12.33
N ILE A 353 12.75 -24.17 -12.42
CA ILE A 353 12.51 -25.32 -13.29
C ILE A 353 12.81 -24.96 -14.75
N MET A 354 12.35 -23.81 -15.24
CA MET A 354 12.66 -23.37 -16.61
C MET A 354 14.17 -23.18 -16.83
N GLN A 355 14.91 -22.67 -15.83
CA GLN A 355 16.38 -22.56 -15.90
C GLN A 355 17.07 -23.93 -15.98
N GLU A 356 16.52 -24.93 -15.28
CA GLU A 356 17.04 -26.29 -15.30
C GLU A 356 16.82 -26.95 -16.66
N VAL A 357 15.62 -26.82 -17.24
CA VAL A 357 15.33 -27.32 -18.59
C VAL A 357 16.21 -26.61 -19.64
N ALA A 358 16.36 -25.29 -19.55
CA ALA A 358 17.21 -24.50 -20.44
C ALA A 358 18.71 -24.81 -20.32
N SER A 359 19.11 -25.56 -19.28
CA SER A 359 20.48 -26.03 -19.09
C SER A 359 20.84 -27.23 -19.96
N TYR A 360 19.85 -27.82 -20.64
CA TYR A 360 19.97 -29.01 -21.50
C TYR A 360 20.75 -30.15 -20.82
N GLY A 361 20.37 -30.46 -19.59
CA GLY A 361 20.86 -31.64 -18.88
C GLY A 361 21.97 -31.40 -17.86
N THR A 362 22.37 -30.13 -17.61
CA THR A 362 23.47 -29.80 -16.71
C THR A 362 23.04 -29.37 -15.30
N LEU A 363 21.79 -28.97 -15.12
CA LEU A 363 21.19 -28.52 -13.84
C LEU A 363 19.92 -29.31 -13.51
N GLY A 364 19.48 -29.27 -12.25
CA GLY A 364 18.29 -30.00 -11.77
C GLY A 364 18.65 -31.24 -10.97
N GLY A 365 17.65 -32.07 -10.71
CA GLY A 365 17.78 -33.26 -9.88
C GLY A 365 16.59 -33.53 -8.98
N VAL A 366 16.43 -34.80 -8.60
CA VAL A 366 15.40 -35.23 -7.66
C VAL A 366 15.70 -34.66 -6.27
N ILE A 367 14.70 -34.02 -5.67
CA ILE A 367 14.77 -33.44 -4.32
C ILE A 367 13.92 -34.23 -3.33
N VAL A 368 14.25 -34.13 -2.04
CA VAL A 368 13.52 -34.84 -0.97
C VAL A 368 12.51 -33.91 -0.30
N ARG A 369 12.79 -32.60 -0.26
CA ARG A 369 11.91 -31.57 0.29
C ARG A 369 12.11 -30.26 -0.45
N GLU A 370 11.06 -29.45 -0.53
CA GLU A 370 11.09 -28.13 -1.16
C GLU A 370 12.16 -27.22 -0.55
N THR A 371 12.43 -27.34 0.76
CA THR A 371 13.45 -26.53 1.44
C THR A 371 14.88 -26.82 0.98
N ASP A 372 15.12 -27.91 0.24
CA ASP A 372 16.44 -28.20 -0.34
C ASP A 372 16.84 -27.15 -1.38
N LEU A 373 15.85 -26.58 -2.09
CA LEU A 373 16.04 -25.53 -3.09
C LEU A 373 15.46 -24.18 -2.66
N PHE A 374 14.43 -24.19 -1.82
CA PHE A 374 13.68 -22.99 -1.41
C PHE A 374 13.52 -22.92 0.13
N PRO A 375 14.58 -22.57 0.87
CA PRO A 375 14.53 -22.52 2.33
C PRO A 375 13.54 -21.50 2.87
N GLY A 376 12.42 -21.94 3.46
CA GLY A 376 11.37 -21.05 3.99
C GLY A 376 10.18 -20.85 3.07
N TYR A 377 10.06 -21.63 1.99
CA TYR A 377 8.90 -21.59 1.09
C TYR A 377 7.56 -21.70 1.85
N GLY A 378 6.57 -20.90 1.43
CA GLY A 378 5.28 -20.77 2.12
C GLY A 378 5.26 -19.79 3.31
N THR A 379 6.42 -19.31 3.78
CA THR A 379 6.49 -18.32 4.87
C THR A 379 7.14 -16.99 4.47
N ASP A 380 7.92 -16.98 3.39
CA ASP A 380 8.57 -15.77 2.87
C ASP A 380 7.84 -15.27 1.59
N PRO A 381 7.34 -14.02 1.57
CA PRO A 381 6.71 -13.44 0.38
C PRO A 381 7.68 -13.27 -0.81
N VAL A 382 8.99 -13.42 -0.63
CA VAL A 382 10.01 -13.37 -1.69
C VAL A 382 9.77 -14.40 -2.80
N TYR A 383 8.99 -15.45 -2.52
CA TYR A 383 8.75 -16.56 -3.44
C TYR A 383 7.62 -16.32 -4.46
N LEU A 384 6.89 -15.22 -4.34
CA LEU A 384 5.85 -14.81 -5.28
C LEU A 384 6.38 -13.79 -6.28
N ASN A 385 5.71 -13.64 -7.43
CA ASN A 385 6.01 -12.59 -8.39
C ASN A 385 5.00 -11.47 -8.23
N PRO A 386 5.16 -10.50 -7.31
CA PRO A 386 4.12 -9.51 -7.03
C PRO A 386 3.74 -8.73 -8.28
N ARG A 387 2.44 -8.54 -8.53
CA ARG A 387 1.86 -7.63 -9.55
C ARG A 387 0.72 -6.88 -8.89
N ALA A 388 0.53 -5.61 -9.19
CA ALA A 388 -0.61 -4.84 -8.67
C ALA A 388 -1.94 -5.33 -9.25
N ARG A 389 -3.01 -5.26 -8.45
CA ARG A 389 -4.38 -5.49 -8.92
C ARG A 389 -4.73 -4.45 -9.98
N LEU A 390 -5.30 -4.89 -11.10
CA LEU A 390 -5.87 -3.99 -12.09
C LEU A 390 -7.17 -3.40 -11.54
N VAL A 391 -7.43 -2.11 -11.78
CA VAL A 391 -8.65 -1.46 -11.32
C VAL A 391 -9.83 -2.04 -12.10
N ASP A 392 -10.83 -2.49 -11.35
CA ASP A 392 -12.13 -3.02 -11.77
C ASP A 392 -13.13 -2.37 -10.80
N ALA A 393 -13.84 -1.34 -11.27
CA ALA A 393 -14.65 -0.45 -10.45
C ALA A 393 -16.05 -1.01 -10.16
N ASP A 394 -16.60 -1.85 -11.03
CA ASP A 394 -17.93 -2.44 -10.88
C ASP A 394 -17.92 -3.92 -10.46
N ASN A 395 -16.73 -4.49 -10.29
CA ASN A 395 -16.46 -5.86 -9.83
C ASN A 395 -17.08 -6.92 -10.74
N ASP A 396 -16.90 -6.74 -12.04
CA ASP A 396 -17.35 -7.68 -13.07
C ASP A 396 -16.23 -8.64 -13.53
N GLY A 397 -15.02 -8.47 -12.98
CA GLY A 397 -13.84 -9.27 -13.26
C GLY A 397 -13.03 -8.78 -14.46
N ILE A 398 -13.41 -7.65 -15.07
CA ILE A 398 -12.75 -7.01 -16.20
C ILE A 398 -12.11 -5.70 -15.73
N ALA A 399 -10.92 -5.38 -16.22
CA ALA A 399 -10.27 -4.14 -15.84
C ALA A 399 -10.85 -2.93 -16.61
N ASP A 400 -11.07 -1.81 -15.91
CA ASP A 400 -11.66 -0.57 -16.45
C ASP A 400 -10.96 -0.09 -17.73
N ASN A 401 -9.63 -0.24 -17.78
CA ASN A 401 -8.82 0.18 -18.91
C ASN A 401 -9.05 -0.69 -20.15
N TRP A 402 -9.31 -1.99 -19.96
CA TRP A 402 -9.63 -2.91 -21.03
C TRP A 402 -11.05 -2.66 -21.54
N GLU A 403 -12.01 -2.45 -20.64
CA GLU A 403 -13.38 -2.09 -21.00
C GLU A 403 -13.45 -0.83 -21.85
N SER A 404 -12.76 0.22 -21.40
CA SER A 404 -12.68 1.49 -22.12
C SER A 404 -12.10 1.31 -23.53
N ALA A 405 -11.08 0.45 -23.68
CA ALA A 405 -10.47 0.14 -24.97
C ALA A 405 -11.40 -0.65 -25.90
N HIS A 406 -12.34 -1.41 -25.35
CA HIS A 406 -13.31 -2.25 -26.07
C HIS A 406 -14.71 -1.61 -26.20
N GLY A 407 -14.85 -0.34 -25.78
CA GLY A 407 -16.10 0.40 -25.85
C GLY A 407 -17.18 -0.10 -24.88
N LEU A 408 -16.77 -0.77 -23.81
CA LEU A 408 -17.61 -1.13 -22.67
C LEU A 408 -17.63 0.00 -21.63
N ASN A 409 -18.52 -0.12 -20.65
CA ASN A 409 -18.71 0.91 -19.63
C ASN A 409 -18.25 0.37 -18.28
N SER A 410 -17.14 0.91 -17.76
CA SER A 410 -16.50 0.48 -16.50
C SER A 410 -17.26 0.82 -15.21
N ALA A 411 -18.58 0.96 -15.32
CA ALA A 411 -19.51 1.17 -14.23
C ALA A 411 -20.76 0.28 -14.38
N ASN A 412 -20.73 -0.68 -15.29
CA ASN A 412 -21.82 -1.57 -15.64
C ASN A 412 -21.43 -3.04 -15.44
N GLY A 413 -21.50 -3.52 -14.19
CA GLY A 413 -21.05 -4.88 -13.84
C GLY A 413 -21.92 -6.05 -14.34
N ALA A 414 -22.64 -5.86 -15.45
CA ALA A 414 -23.42 -6.88 -16.14
C ALA A 414 -22.98 -7.13 -17.58
N ASP A 415 -22.13 -6.28 -18.18
CA ASP A 415 -21.68 -6.47 -19.57
C ASP A 415 -20.59 -7.54 -19.72
N TRP A 416 -19.96 -7.99 -18.63
CA TRP A 416 -19.14 -9.21 -18.62
C TRP A 416 -19.80 -10.40 -19.30
N LYS A 417 -21.14 -10.54 -19.21
CA LYS A 417 -21.93 -11.64 -19.83
C LYS A 417 -22.10 -11.51 -21.34
N GLY A 418 -21.86 -10.33 -21.91
CA GLY A 418 -22.06 -10.06 -23.33
C GLY A 418 -21.21 -11.00 -24.18
N LEU A 419 -21.81 -11.65 -25.18
CA LEU A 419 -21.04 -12.54 -26.07
C LEU A 419 -20.42 -11.76 -27.22
N ASN A 420 -19.14 -12.03 -27.51
CA ASN A 420 -18.48 -11.55 -28.72
C ASN A 420 -18.88 -12.39 -29.96
N GLY A 421 -18.39 -11.99 -31.13
CA GLY A 421 -18.71 -12.66 -32.41
C GLY A 421 -18.24 -14.13 -32.50
N ALA A 422 -17.34 -14.55 -31.62
CA ALA A 422 -16.83 -15.92 -31.52
C ALA A 422 -17.56 -16.78 -30.46
N GLY A 423 -18.47 -16.18 -29.68
CA GLY A 423 -19.26 -16.88 -28.67
C GLY A 423 -18.63 -16.94 -27.27
N TYR A 424 -17.59 -16.15 -27.00
CA TYR A 424 -17.03 -15.95 -25.66
C TYR A 424 -17.73 -14.78 -24.96
N THR A 425 -17.89 -14.86 -23.64
CA THR A 425 -18.29 -13.70 -22.81
C THR A 425 -17.21 -12.60 -22.87
N ARG A 426 -17.55 -11.35 -22.53
CA ARG A 426 -16.56 -10.26 -22.44
C ARG A 426 -15.48 -10.56 -21.41
N LEU A 427 -15.86 -11.20 -20.29
CA LEU A 427 -14.90 -11.67 -19.30
C LEU A 427 -13.94 -12.71 -19.89
N GLU A 428 -14.46 -13.68 -20.66
CA GLU A 428 -13.60 -14.67 -21.31
C GLU A 428 -12.70 -14.06 -22.37
N GLU A 429 -13.20 -13.10 -23.16
CA GLU A 429 -12.41 -12.33 -24.12
C GLU A 429 -11.24 -11.62 -23.41
N TYR A 430 -11.53 -10.90 -22.32
CA TYR A 430 -10.52 -10.25 -21.49
C TYR A 430 -9.47 -11.24 -20.95
N VAL A 431 -9.88 -12.33 -20.29
CA VAL A 431 -8.91 -13.28 -19.70
C VAL A 431 -8.12 -14.08 -20.75
N ASN A 432 -8.63 -14.21 -21.98
CA ASN A 432 -7.90 -14.81 -23.09
C ASN A 432 -6.83 -13.84 -23.63
N GLU A 433 -7.14 -12.54 -23.70
CA GLU A 433 -6.18 -11.50 -24.12
C GLU A 433 -5.10 -11.21 -23.06
N LEU A 434 -5.38 -11.49 -21.77
CA LEU A 434 -4.34 -11.48 -20.74
C LEU A 434 -3.25 -12.56 -20.97
N GLY A 435 -3.62 -13.69 -21.59
CA GLY A 435 -2.76 -14.87 -21.73
C GLY A 435 -2.17 -15.13 -23.12
N ALA A 436 -2.70 -14.50 -24.17
CA ALA A 436 -2.13 -14.55 -25.51
C ALA A 436 -0.96 -13.53 -25.62
N ASP A 437 0.26 -14.02 -25.81
CA ASP A 437 1.47 -13.26 -26.17
C ASP A 437 1.20 -11.83 -26.74
N GLY A 438 1.49 -10.77 -25.97
CA GLY A 438 1.72 -9.43 -26.52
C GLY A 438 0.61 -8.38 -26.43
N ALA A 439 -0.24 -8.39 -25.39
CA ALA A 439 -1.00 -7.18 -25.01
C ALA A 439 -0.02 -6.05 -24.63
N THR A 440 0.50 -5.38 -25.66
CA THR A 440 1.32 -4.18 -25.52
C THR A 440 0.39 -3.06 -25.05
N VAL A 441 0.34 -2.81 -23.73
CA VAL A 441 0.01 -1.46 -23.29
C VAL A 441 1.16 -0.59 -23.77
N ALA A 442 0.98 0.02 -24.93
CA ALA A 442 1.89 1.03 -25.42
C ALA A 442 1.95 2.15 -24.36
N SER A 443 3.15 2.55 -23.95
CA SER A 443 3.34 3.69 -23.06
C SER A 443 2.61 4.92 -23.63
N THR A 444 1.50 5.33 -23.02
CA THR A 444 0.80 6.56 -23.37
C THR A 444 1.49 7.75 -22.69
N GLY A 445 2.65 8.12 -23.23
CA GLY A 445 3.28 9.42 -22.98
C GLY A 445 4.39 9.41 -21.94
N GLY A 446 5.56 9.92 -22.35
CA GLY A 446 6.77 10.03 -21.55
C GLY A 446 7.97 9.45 -22.30
N ALA A 447 8.53 10.20 -23.25
CA ALA A 447 9.74 9.75 -23.93
C ALA A 447 10.90 9.66 -22.93
N TRP A 448 11.47 8.47 -22.71
CA TRP A 448 12.79 8.32 -22.09
C TRP A 448 13.79 9.13 -22.95
N THR A 449 14.29 10.26 -22.45
CA THR A 449 15.25 11.08 -23.20
C THR A 449 16.66 10.50 -23.04
N ALA A 450 17.23 9.90 -24.09
CA ALA A 450 18.45 9.06 -24.08
C ALA A 450 19.80 9.85 -24.16
N PRO A 451 20.99 9.26 -23.86
CA PRO A 451 21.57 8.12 -24.59
C PRO A 451 22.13 6.99 -23.69
N ALA A 452 21.46 5.85 -23.63
CA ALA A 452 22.04 4.56 -23.25
C ALA A 452 21.33 3.48 -24.04
N THR A 453 22.09 2.52 -24.60
CA THR A 453 21.59 1.45 -25.46
C THR A 453 20.51 0.66 -24.74
N TRP A 454 19.28 0.96 -25.13
CA TRP A 454 18.10 0.25 -24.71
C TRP A 454 17.88 -0.87 -25.73
N THR A 455 17.99 -2.14 -25.31
CA THR A 455 18.09 -3.29 -26.22
C THR A 455 16.76 -4.02 -26.46
N GLY A 456 15.60 -3.47 -26.04
CA GLY A 456 14.37 -4.28 -25.86
C GLY A 456 13.07 -4.00 -26.65
N GLY A 457 13.00 -3.13 -27.70
CA GLY A 457 11.72 -2.56 -28.31
C GLY A 457 10.66 -1.81 -27.41
N ALA A 458 10.47 -0.47 -27.44
CA ALA A 458 9.88 0.39 -26.35
C ALA A 458 9.11 -0.29 -25.17
N PRO A 459 9.41 0.00 -23.89
CA PRO A 459 8.97 -0.86 -22.78
C PRO A 459 7.45 -0.96 -22.68
N THR A 460 6.95 -2.20 -22.75
CA THR A 460 5.54 -2.60 -22.65
C THR A 460 5.35 -3.57 -21.49
N LEU A 461 4.10 -3.95 -21.19
CA LEU A 461 3.80 -5.01 -20.19
C LEU A 461 4.49 -6.35 -20.48
N ALA A 462 4.96 -6.59 -21.71
CA ALA A 462 5.51 -7.88 -22.12
C ALA A 462 7.04 -7.98 -21.97
N ASP A 463 7.76 -6.87 -21.74
CA ASP A 463 9.23 -6.84 -21.88
C ASP A 463 9.97 -6.48 -20.58
N ASP A 464 11.11 -7.14 -20.36
CA ASP A 464 12.10 -6.73 -19.37
C ASP A 464 12.94 -5.56 -19.91
N ALA A 465 13.12 -4.52 -19.09
CA ALA A 465 13.98 -3.39 -19.39
C ALA A 465 15.33 -3.53 -18.67
N VAL A 466 16.44 -3.41 -19.42
CA VAL A 466 17.80 -3.33 -18.85
C VAL A 466 18.45 -2.02 -19.32
N SER A 467 18.97 -1.24 -18.37
CA SER A 467 19.69 0.01 -18.67
C SER A 467 21.15 -0.09 -18.23
N THR A 468 22.04 0.44 -19.06
CA THR A 468 23.50 0.51 -18.77
C THR A 468 24.01 1.95 -18.63
N GLY A 469 23.15 2.95 -18.85
CA GLY A 469 23.46 4.37 -18.66
C GLY A 469 22.34 5.10 -17.93
N THR A 470 22.32 6.43 -18.02
CA THR A 470 21.33 7.26 -17.32
C THR A 470 19.98 7.25 -18.03
N LEU A 471 18.95 6.81 -17.33
CA LEU A 471 17.55 6.93 -17.69
C LEU A 471 16.93 8.13 -16.96
N THR A 472 16.14 8.93 -17.67
CA THR A 472 15.36 10.02 -17.06
C THR A 472 13.90 9.92 -17.52
N HIS A 473 12.98 9.93 -16.56
CA HIS A 473 11.53 10.03 -16.76
C HIS A 473 11.00 11.30 -16.11
N GLY A 474 10.27 12.13 -16.87
CA GLY A 474 9.84 13.44 -16.40
C GLY A 474 8.33 13.70 -16.42
N SER A 475 7.55 12.88 -17.13
CA SER A 475 6.10 13.06 -17.27
C SER A 475 5.43 11.84 -17.91
N GLY A 476 4.15 11.61 -17.62
CA GLY A 476 3.35 10.53 -18.20
C GLY A 476 3.66 9.15 -17.59
N GLN A 477 3.27 8.05 -18.23
CA GLN A 477 3.39 6.70 -17.68
C GLN A 477 4.33 5.81 -18.50
N ALA A 478 5.23 5.10 -17.82
CA ALA A 478 6.10 4.08 -18.37
C ALA A 478 5.84 2.73 -17.69
N PHE A 479 5.88 1.63 -18.44
CA PHE A 479 5.56 0.29 -17.96
C PHE A 479 6.73 -0.65 -18.23
N ALA A 480 7.05 -1.58 -17.33
CA ALA A 480 7.99 -2.66 -17.58
C ALA A 480 7.63 -3.91 -16.76
N GLN A 481 7.82 -5.11 -17.31
CA GLN A 481 7.63 -6.32 -16.50
C GLN A 481 8.70 -6.40 -15.41
N ARG A 482 9.98 -6.36 -15.78
CA ARG A 482 11.12 -6.14 -14.87
C ARG A 482 11.96 -4.96 -15.33
N LEU A 483 12.59 -4.26 -14.39
CA LEU A 483 13.52 -3.18 -14.69
C LEU A 483 14.86 -3.43 -14.00
N THR A 484 15.94 -3.51 -14.76
CA THR A 484 17.31 -3.59 -14.25
C THR A 484 18.08 -2.32 -14.60
N VAL A 485 18.49 -1.56 -13.59
CA VAL A 485 19.24 -0.32 -13.71
C VAL A 485 20.71 -0.58 -13.35
N ASN A 486 21.54 -0.77 -14.37
CA ASN A 486 23.00 -0.86 -14.21
C ASN A 486 23.71 0.50 -14.36
N GLY A 487 23.01 1.53 -14.87
CA GLY A 487 23.51 2.90 -15.01
C GLY A 487 22.96 3.85 -13.94
N SER A 488 21.99 4.71 -14.28
CA SER A 488 21.21 5.43 -13.25
C SER A 488 19.78 5.62 -13.72
N LEU A 489 18.85 5.83 -12.78
CA LEU A 489 17.46 6.18 -13.07
C LEU A 489 17.11 7.48 -12.36
N ASN A 490 16.55 8.45 -13.07
CA ASN A 490 16.06 9.72 -12.52
C ASN A 490 14.58 9.90 -12.88
N VAL A 491 13.69 9.85 -11.90
CA VAL A 491 12.26 10.05 -12.09
C VAL A 491 11.89 11.41 -11.51
N THR A 492 11.79 12.42 -12.37
CA THR A 492 11.54 13.82 -11.97
C THR A 492 10.06 14.22 -12.03
N GLY A 493 9.19 13.31 -12.48
CA GLY A 493 7.75 13.49 -12.65
C GLY A 493 7.13 12.32 -13.41
N GLY A 494 5.80 12.23 -13.44
CA GLY A 494 5.09 11.08 -14.02
C GLY A 494 5.24 9.78 -13.21
N THR A 495 4.85 8.65 -13.81
CA THR A 495 4.86 7.32 -13.18
C THR A 495 5.71 6.34 -13.97
N VAL A 496 6.51 5.52 -13.28
CA VAL A 496 7.17 4.32 -13.81
C VAL A 496 6.62 3.11 -13.06
N ASP A 497 5.82 2.30 -13.73
CA ASP A 497 5.22 1.08 -13.18
C ASP A 497 6.01 -0.15 -13.63
N VAL A 498 6.72 -0.75 -12.68
CA VAL A 498 7.43 -2.02 -12.84
C VAL A 498 6.57 -3.11 -12.21
N PHE A 499 6.07 -4.05 -12.99
CA PHE A 499 5.07 -4.99 -12.47
C PHE A 499 5.69 -5.98 -11.49
N ASP A 500 6.85 -6.56 -11.80
CA ASP A 500 7.56 -7.52 -10.95
C ASP A 500 8.68 -6.85 -10.13
N THR A 501 9.88 -6.75 -10.70
CA THR A 501 11.10 -6.41 -9.95
C THR A 501 11.83 -5.23 -10.56
N ALA A 502 12.10 -4.20 -9.75
CA ALA A 502 13.04 -3.14 -10.07
C ALA A 502 14.38 -3.38 -9.36
N THR A 503 15.40 -3.79 -10.11
CA THR A 503 16.77 -4.00 -9.62
C THR A 503 17.63 -2.77 -9.90
N PHE A 504 18.23 -2.18 -8.86
CA PHE A 504 19.14 -1.05 -8.95
C PHE A 504 20.56 -1.49 -8.59
N SER A 505 21.36 -1.80 -9.60
CA SER A 505 22.80 -2.08 -9.44
C SER A 505 23.64 -0.80 -9.35
N ALA A 506 23.00 0.36 -9.46
CA ALA A 506 23.59 1.69 -9.40
C ALA A 506 22.54 2.71 -8.90
N ALA A 507 22.78 4.02 -9.05
CA ALA A 507 21.96 5.05 -8.40
C ALA A 507 20.57 5.23 -9.06
N GLY A 508 19.51 5.10 -8.27
CA GLY A 508 18.14 5.53 -8.57
C GLY A 508 17.77 6.78 -7.79
N ASN A 509 17.13 7.75 -8.44
CA ASN A 509 16.65 8.99 -7.85
C ASN A 509 15.20 9.22 -8.26
N ILE A 510 14.31 9.39 -7.29
CA ILE A 510 12.89 9.72 -7.49
C ILE A 510 12.68 11.09 -6.85
N THR A 511 12.42 12.10 -7.67
CA THR A 511 12.33 13.52 -7.28
C THR A 511 11.04 14.11 -7.85
N GLY A 512 9.92 13.95 -7.14
CA GLY A 512 8.61 14.48 -7.55
C GLY A 512 7.77 13.60 -8.51
N GLY A 513 8.28 12.44 -8.94
CA GLY A 513 7.51 11.42 -9.67
C GLY A 513 7.25 10.16 -8.83
N VAL A 514 6.60 9.17 -9.45
CA VAL A 514 6.22 7.91 -8.80
C VAL A 514 6.93 6.73 -9.47
N VAL A 515 7.49 5.82 -8.67
CA VAL A 515 7.92 4.51 -9.13
C VAL A 515 7.13 3.45 -8.38
N THR A 516 6.41 2.62 -9.11
CA THR A 516 5.72 1.43 -8.56
C THR A 516 6.53 0.20 -8.92
N ALA A 517 6.77 -0.67 -7.95
CA ALA A 517 7.43 -1.94 -8.17
C ALA A 517 6.83 -3.02 -7.28
N GLY A 518 6.56 -4.21 -7.83
CA GLY A 518 6.18 -5.37 -7.03
C GLY A 518 7.22 -5.64 -5.92
N ARG A 519 8.51 -5.56 -6.26
CA ARG A 519 9.63 -5.46 -5.30
C ARG A 519 10.77 -4.59 -5.83
N VAL A 520 11.58 -4.06 -4.91
CA VAL A 520 12.82 -3.35 -5.21
C VAL A 520 14.02 -4.13 -4.69
N LEU A 521 14.99 -4.38 -5.56
CA LEU A 521 16.27 -4.97 -5.20
C LEU A 521 17.39 -3.95 -5.40
N LEU A 522 18.22 -3.75 -4.38
CA LEU A 522 19.36 -2.85 -4.40
C LEU A 522 20.66 -3.64 -4.43
N GLY A 523 21.53 -3.33 -5.38
CA GLY A 523 22.83 -3.99 -5.54
C GLY A 523 22.77 -5.30 -6.33
N GLY A 524 23.93 -5.66 -6.87
CA GLY A 524 24.22 -6.93 -7.54
C GLY A 524 25.56 -7.48 -7.05
N ILE A 525 25.96 -8.68 -7.47
CA ILE A 525 27.22 -9.30 -7.02
C ILE A 525 28.40 -8.36 -7.31
N GLY A 526 28.98 -7.78 -6.27
CA GLY A 526 30.10 -6.84 -6.35
C GLY A 526 29.75 -5.37 -6.64
N GLN A 527 28.46 -5.00 -6.67
CA GLN A 527 27.97 -3.65 -6.97
C GLN A 527 27.26 -3.03 -5.75
N ASN A 528 27.31 -1.70 -5.65
CA ASN A 528 26.61 -0.92 -4.62
C ASN A 528 25.38 -0.24 -5.25
N GLY A 529 24.19 -0.71 -4.91
CA GLY A 529 22.94 -0.07 -5.32
C GLY A 529 22.53 1.04 -4.35
N SER A 530 21.94 2.12 -4.85
CA SER A 530 21.30 3.11 -3.99
C SER A 530 20.00 3.62 -4.61
N LEU A 531 19.01 3.87 -3.79
CA LEU A 531 17.75 4.49 -4.20
C LEU A 531 17.44 5.67 -3.29
N ALA A 532 17.29 6.85 -3.86
CA ALA A 532 16.94 8.07 -3.13
C ALA A 532 15.55 8.57 -3.56
N VAL A 533 14.64 8.69 -2.59
CA VAL A 533 13.28 9.22 -2.77
C VAL A 533 13.21 10.58 -2.09
N GLN A 534 13.01 11.64 -2.86
CA GLN A 534 13.30 13.01 -2.43
C GLN A 534 12.26 14.00 -2.95
N ASN A 535 12.11 15.15 -2.28
CA ASN A 535 11.35 16.31 -2.75
C ASN A 535 9.98 15.95 -3.38
N GLY A 536 9.13 15.24 -2.63
CA GLY A 536 7.79 14.82 -3.06
C GLY A 536 7.75 13.59 -3.98
N GLY A 537 8.89 12.95 -4.26
CA GLY A 537 8.93 11.67 -4.95
C GLY A 537 8.28 10.55 -4.14
N VAL A 538 7.73 9.55 -4.83
CA VAL A 538 7.05 8.41 -4.20
C VAL A 538 7.60 7.09 -4.75
N LEU A 539 7.99 6.20 -3.85
CA LEU A 539 8.27 4.79 -4.15
C LEU A 539 7.10 3.94 -3.63
N GLN A 540 6.45 3.18 -4.51
CA GLN A 540 5.36 2.27 -4.16
C GLN A 540 5.84 0.82 -4.27
N SER A 541 5.93 0.10 -3.15
CA SER A 541 6.34 -1.31 -3.13
C SER A 541 6.01 -1.99 -1.80
N GLY A 542 5.98 -3.32 -1.76
CA GLY A 542 5.95 -4.09 -0.50
C GLY A 542 7.36 -4.35 0.05
N THR A 543 8.33 -4.61 -0.83
CA THR A 543 9.64 -5.13 -0.43
C THR A 543 10.79 -4.26 -0.96
N VAL A 544 11.76 -3.94 -0.09
CA VAL A 544 13.05 -3.37 -0.50
C VAL A 544 14.17 -4.19 0.13
N ALA A 545 14.92 -4.91 -0.70
CA ALA A 545 15.96 -5.84 -0.27
C ALA A 545 17.26 -5.68 -1.07
N VAL A 546 18.29 -6.43 -0.70
CA VAL A 546 19.53 -6.55 -1.48
C VAL A 546 19.57 -7.88 -2.24
N THR A 547 20.02 -7.87 -3.49
CA THR A 547 20.23 -9.10 -4.28
C THR A 547 21.54 -9.79 -3.86
N ALA A 548 22.62 -9.00 -3.86
CA ALA A 548 23.98 -9.32 -3.43
C ALA A 548 24.76 -7.99 -3.32
N GLY A 549 25.83 -7.92 -2.52
CA GLY A 549 26.60 -6.67 -2.33
C GLY A 549 26.05 -5.77 -1.22
N THR A 550 26.13 -4.44 -1.39
CA THR A 550 25.53 -3.47 -0.45
C THR A 550 24.47 -2.62 -1.14
N GLY A 551 23.41 -2.28 -0.40
CA GLY A 551 22.31 -1.46 -0.90
C GLY A 551 21.83 -0.49 0.18
N ALA A 552 21.40 0.70 -0.22
CA ALA A 552 20.85 1.69 0.71
C ALA A 552 19.65 2.45 0.13
N LEU A 553 18.64 2.66 0.97
CA LEU A 553 17.50 3.53 0.70
C LEU A 553 17.74 4.89 1.37
N THR A 554 17.40 5.98 0.70
CA THR A 554 17.39 7.33 1.30
C THR A 554 16.03 7.97 1.09
N LEU A 555 15.42 8.47 2.17
CA LEU A 555 14.21 9.29 2.12
C LEU A 555 14.58 10.72 2.54
N ASN A 556 14.30 11.71 1.70
CA ASN A 556 14.66 13.10 1.95
C ASN A 556 13.57 14.05 1.43
N GLY A 557 12.47 14.15 2.18
CA GLY A 557 11.22 14.78 1.76
C GLY A 557 10.42 13.94 0.77
N GLY A 558 10.68 12.63 0.68
CA GLY A 558 9.97 11.69 -0.19
C GLY A 558 9.27 10.57 0.60
N THR A 559 8.41 9.81 -0.10
CA THR A 559 7.51 8.82 0.50
C THR A 559 7.79 7.41 0.00
N PHE A 560 7.95 6.46 0.93
CA PHE A 560 7.73 5.03 0.65
C PHE A 560 6.27 4.71 0.98
N ARG A 561 5.51 4.18 0.01
CA ARG A 561 4.11 3.80 0.17
C ARG A 561 3.95 2.30 -0.08
N ALA A 562 3.28 1.62 0.83
CA ALA A 562 3.08 0.18 0.72
C ALA A 562 2.03 -0.20 -0.34
N THR A 563 2.33 -1.24 -1.11
CA THR A 563 1.38 -1.89 -2.02
C THR A 563 0.98 -3.30 -1.55
N GLY A 564 1.51 -3.71 -0.40
CA GLY A 564 1.35 -5.01 0.24
C GLY A 564 2.06 -5.03 1.60
N ALA A 565 2.26 -6.21 2.19
CA ALA A 565 2.98 -6.33 3.45
C ALA A 565 4.40 -5.72 3.34
N ILE A 566 4.78 -4.87 4.29
CA ILE A 566 6.05 -4.14 4.23
C ILE A 566 7.21 -5.06 4.67
N ASP A 567 8.25 -5.16 3.87
CA ASP A 567 9.48 -5.87 4.20
C ASP A 567 10.72 -5.11 3.68
N VAL A 568 11.21 -4.16 4.49
CA VAL A 568 12.39 -3.34 4.15
C VAL A 568 13.60 -3.83 4.94
N LYS A 569 14.54 -4.48 4.24
CA LYS A 569 15.73 -5.12 4.83
C LYS A 569 17.01 -4.30 4.68
N VAL A 570 16.96 -3.18 3.95
CA VAL A 570 18.14 -2.37 3.62
C VAL A 570 18.35 -1.22 4.60
N PRO A 571 19.60 -0.79 4.88
CA PRO A 571 19.87 0.46 5.57
C PRO A 571 19.11 1.62 4.92
N THR A 572 18.37 2.36 5.74
CA THR A 572 17.53 3.49 5.33
C THR A 572 18.03 4.77 5.98
N THR A 573 18.31 5.80 5.18
CA THR A 573 18.77 7.11 5.65
C THR A 573 17.67 8.15 5.51
N LEU A 574 17.33 8.85 6.60
CA LEU A 574 16.45 10.01 6.62
C LEU A 574 17.29 11.28 6.45
N GLY A 575 17.20 11.88 5.27
CA GLY A 575 17.87 13.14 4.92
C GLY A 575 17.26 14.33 5.67
N ALA A 576 17.84 15.53 5.52
CA ALA A 576 17.40 16.71 6.27
C ALA A 576 15.90 17.06 6.09
N GLY A 577 15.30 16.71 4.94
CA GLY A 577 13.87 16.85 4.68
C GLY A 577 12.97 15.77 5.30
N GLY A 578 13.54 14.82 6.06
CA GLY A 578 12.81 13.70 6.65
C GLY A 578 12.40 12.63 5.63
N GLY A 579 11.60 11.67 6.06
CA GLY A 579 11.05 10.63 5.19
C GLY A 579 9.69 10.17 5.66
N VAL A 580 8.81 9.83 4.71
CA VAL A 580 7.49 9.30 4.99
C VAL A 580 7.47 7.80 4.70
N ILE A 581 6.96 7.01 5.65
CA ILE A 581 6.57 5.61 5.43
C ILE A 581 5.05 5.56 5.58
N ASP A 582 4.37 5.46 4.45
CA ASP A 582 2.93 5.32 4.34
C ASP A 582 2.58 3.83 4.22
N THR A 583 1.91 3.30 5.24
CA THR A 583 1.54 1.88 5.26
C THR A 583 0.35 1.56 4.38
N ASN A 584 -0.43 2.55 3.93
CA ASN A 584 -1.56 2.35 3.04
C ASN A 584 -2.50 1.19 3.49
N GLY A 585 -2.68 1.04 4.80
CA GLY A 585 -3.47 -0.03 5.42
C GLY A 585 -2.77 -1.38 5.65
N TYR A 586 -1.59 -1.62 5.07
CA TYR A 586 -0.85 -2.88 5.22
C TYR A 586 0.01 -2.91 6.48
N ALA A 587 0.13 -4.08 7.10
CA ALA A 587 1.09 -4.30 8.18
C ALA A 587 2.44 -4.78 7.64
N GLY A 588 3.54 -4.49 8.35
CA GLY A 588 4.84 -5.05 8.01
C GLY A 588 5.99 -4.51 8.86
N GLN A 589 7.22 -4.67 8.38
CA GLN A 589 8.43 -4.41 9.15
C GLN A 589 9.57 -3.76 8.36
N VAL A 590 10.36 -2.97 9.09
CA VAL A 590 11.67 -2.47 8.68
C VAL A 590 12.72 -3.09 9.58
N THR A 591 13.52 -3.99 9.01
CA THR A 591 14.61 -4.70 9.71
C THR A 591 15.97 -4.06 9.41
N GLY A 592 16.06 -3.29 8.33
CA GLY A 592 17.23 -2.47 8.02
C GLY A 592 17.45 -1.34 9.03
N ALA A 593 18.71 -0.93 9.22
CA ALA A 593 19.06 0.18 10.11
C ALA A 593 18.46 1.51 9.62
N ILE A 594 17.78 2.27 10.48
CA ILE A 594 17.33 3.64 10.15
C ILE A 594 18.29 4.66 10.77
N SER A 595 18.82 5.58 9.96
CA SER A 595 19.79 6.59 10.40
C SER A 595 19.55 7.94 9.74
N GLY A 596 20.30 8.99 10.12
CA GLY A 596 20.27 10.31 9.46
C GLY A 596 19.76 11.45 10.35
N ALA A 597 19.84 12.67 9.84
CA ALA A 597 19.45 13.88 10.58
C ALA A 597 17.94 14.17 10.52
N GLY A 598 17.22 13.58 9.54
CA GLY A 598 15.80 13.80 9.32
C GLY A 598 14.88 13.11 10.29
N GLY A 599 13.61 13.53 10.26
CA GLY A 599 12.51 12.88 10.98
C GLY A 599 11.85 11.76 10.18
N LEU A 600 11.16 10.87 10.89
CA LEU A 600 10.34 9.80 10.34
C LEU A 600 8.87 10.17 10.51
N THR A 601 8.12 10.25 9.41
CA THR A 601 6.65 10.35 9.45
C THR A 601 6.04 9.02 9.05
N LYS A 602 5.12 8.52 9.87
CA LYS A 602 4.32 7.32 9.62
C LYS A 602 2.90 7.73 9.25
N GLN A 603 2.43 7.26 8.09
CA GLN A 603 1.07 7.43 7.58
C GLN A 603 0.41 6.07 7.34
N GLY A 604 -0.90 6.04 7.09
CA GLY A 604 -1.68 4.83 6.85
C GLY A 604 -2.09 4.11 8.13
N THR A 605 -3.23 3.42 8.10
CA THR A 605 -3.80 2.74 9.27
C THR A 605 -3.05 1.46 9.68
N GLY A 606 -2.27 0.86 8.77
CA GLY A 606 -1.54 -0.39 9.03
C GLY A 606 -0.40 -0.26 10.04
N ALA A 607 -0.04 -1.36 10.69
CA ALA A 607 1.01 -1.42 11.72
C ALA A 607 2.43 -1.54 11.13
N LEU A 608 3.35 -0.67 11.55
CA LEU A 608 4.75 -0.68 11.14
C LEU A 608 5.67 -1.12 12.28
N THR A 609 6.35 -2.25 12.11
CA THR A 609 7.33 -2.76 13.07
C THR A 609 8.75 -2.30 12.73
N LEU A 610 9.43 -1.67 13.69
CA LEU A 610 10.83 -1.23 13.56
C LEU A 610 11.71 -2.11 14.44
N SER A 611 12.44 -3.05 13.83
CA SER A 611 13.29 -4.02 14.54
C SER A 611 14.78 -3.86 14.26
N GLY A 612 15.16 -3.09 13.23
CA GLY A 612 16.54 -2.74 12.92
C GLY A 612 17.18 -1.76 13.92
N PRO A 613 18.52 -1.60 13.88
CA PRO A 613 19.22 -0.63 14.72
C PRO A 613 18.97 0.79 14.22
N ASN A 614 18.26 1.58 15.02
CA ASN A 614 17.81 2.93 14.69
C ASN A 614 18.67 4.00 15.39
N SER A 615 19.02 5.07 14.67
CA SER A 615 19.92 6.15 15.13
C SER A 615 19.59 7.52 14.54
N TYR A 616 18.47 7.67 13.85
CA TYR A 616 18.06 8.96 13.28
C TYR A 616 17.78 10.00 14.39
N ALA A 617 17.95 11.28 14.07
CA ALA A 617 17.93 12.38 15.05
C ALA A 617 16.72 13.32 14.96
N GLY A 618 16.02 13.37 13.83
CA GLY A 618 14.83 14.21 13.68
C GLY A 618 13.60 13.63 14.39
N PRO A 619 12.46 14.35 14.36
CA PRO A 619 11.27 13.95 15.09
C PRO A 619 10.62 12.70 14.48
N THR A 620 9.92 11.93 15.30
CA THR A 620 9.05 10.84 14.87
C THR A 620 7.61 11.33 14.92
N VAL A 621 6.92 11.33 13.77
CA VAL A 621 5.51 11.68 13.67
C VAL A 621 4.72 10.44 13.30
N ILE A 622 3.67 10.13 14.05
CA ILE A 622 2.75 9.03 13.75
C ILE A 622 1.38 9.67 13.56
N GLU A 623 0.98 9.86 12.32
CA GLU A 623 -0.28 10.54 12.01
C GLU A 623 -1.48 9.63 12.31
N GLU A 624 -1.35 8.34 12.02
CA GLU A 624 -2.38 7.31 12.23
C GLU A 624 -1.78 5.90 12.25
N GLY A 625 -2.60 4.92 12.65
CA GLY A 625 -2.20 3.51 12.76
C GLY A 625 -1.24 3.25 13.91
N GLN A 626 -0.39 2.22 13.78
CA GLN A 626 0.52 1.78 14.84
C GLN A 626 1.98 1.78 14.40
N VAL A 627 2.89 2.20 15.27
CA VAL A 627 4.33 1.88 15.19
C VAL A 627 4.70 0.98 16.35
N ILE A 628 5.33 -0.16 16.05
CA ILE A 628 5.87 -1.09 17.06
C ILE A 628 7.39 -1.01 17.02
N ALA A 629 7.99 -0.32 17.99
CA ALA A 629 9.43 -0.20 18.07
C ALA A 629 10.04 -1.30 18.95
N GLN A 630 11.14 -1.88 18.49
CA GLN A 630 11.85 -2.96 19.19
C GLN A 630 13.35 -2.63 19.29
N GLY A 631 14.09 -3.38 20.10
CA GLY A 631 15.56 -3.26 20.15
C GLY A 631 16.01 -1.84 20.52
N SER A 632 16.67 -1.11 19.60
CA SER A 632 17.10 0.28 19.81
C SER A 632 15.97 1.32 19.85
N GLY A 633 14.71 0.92 19.69
CA GLY A 633 13.55 1.82 19.72
C GLY A 633 13.55 2.80 18.56
N LEU A 634 13.21 4.07 18.84
CA LEU A 634 13.13 5.16 17.85
C LEU A 634 14.48 5.90 17.65
N GLY A 635 15.60 5.29 18.03
CA GLY A 635 16.93 5.88 17.89
C GLY A 635 17.12 7.15 18.71
N GLN A 636 17.72 8.18 18.10
CA GLN A 636 18.07 9.44 18.77
C GLN A 636 17.03 10.54 18.55
N THR A 637 15.78 10.18 18.20
CA THR A 637 14.67 11.09 17.87
C THR A 637 14.64 12.33 18.77
N SER A 638 14.46 13.50 18.15
CA SER A 638 14.34 14.79 18.84
C SER A 638 12.98 14.96 19.53
N GLY A 639 12.00 14.13 19.18
CA GLY A 639 10.70 14.11 19.83
C GLY A 639 9.69 13.26 19.07
N VAL A 640 8.59 12.94 19.72
CA VAL A 640 7.50 12.11 19.17
C VAL A 640 6.21 12.93 19.14
N MET A 641 5.50 12.88 18.02
CA MET A 641 4.16 13.45 17.88
C MET A 641 3.18 12.37 17.42
N LEU A 642 2.07 12.23 18.14
CA LEU A 642 1.03 11.24 17.85
C LEU A 642 -0.26 11.94 17.39
N GLY A 643 -0.80 11.54 16.25
CA GLY A 643 -2.12 11.93 15.80
C GLY A 643 -3.24 11.26 16.61
N SER A 644 -4.48 11.65 16.33
CA SER A 644 -5.65 11.05 16.98
C SER A 644 -5.79 9.59 16.56
N GLY A 645 -5.95 8.66 17.52
CA GLY A 645 -6.05 7.22 17.26
C GLY A 645 -4.74 6.53 16.86
N ALA A 646 -3.63 7.28 16.73
CA ALA A 646 -2.31 6.71 16.53
C ALA A 646 -1.79 5.99 17.78
N THR A 647 -1.05 4.90 17.60
CA THR A 647 -0.43 4.14 18.69
C THR A 647 1.07 3.97 18.48
N LEU A 648 1.87 4.26 19.51
CA LEU A 648 3.28 3.90 19.59
C LEU A 648 3.45 2.78 20.63
N ASP A 649 3.87 1.60 20.20
CA ASP A 649 4.22 0.50 21.09
C ASP A 649 5.75 0.41 21.26
N VAL A 650 6.21 0.61 22.49
CA VAL A 650 7.60 0.50 22.93
C VAL A 650 7.79 -0.57 24.01
N ALA A 651 6.81 -1.47 24.19
CA ALA A 651 6.88 -2.51 25.23
C ALA A 651 8.08 -3.46 25.03
N ALA A 652 8.51 -3.65 23.78
CA ALA A 652 9.68 -4.46 23.42
C ALA A 652 11.00 -3.67 23.37
N VAL A 653 11.01 -2.37 23.72
CA VAL A 653 12.24 -1.57 23.80
C VAL A 653 12.86 -1.74 25.20
N PRO A 654 14.12 -2.21 25.32
CA PRO A 654 14.79 -2.31 26.62
C PRO A 654 14.87 -0.93 27.30
N GLY A 655 14.22 -0.80 28.46
CA GLY A 655 14.15 0.47 29.20
C GLY A 655 13.07 1.44 28.70
N GLY A 656 12.31 1.10 27.67
CA GLY A 656 11.23 1.93 27.13
C GLY A 656 11.70 3.12 26.27
N LEU A 657 10.79 4.07 26.02
CA LEU A 657 11.07 5.31 25.32
C LEU A 657 11.79 6.31 26.23
N ALA A 658 13.09 6.55 26.01
CA ALA A 658 13.86 7.53 26.76
C ALA A 658 13.80 8.94 26.14
N LEU A 659 13.29 9.90 26.92
CA LEU A 659 13.25 11.33 26.58
C LEU A 659 14.24 12.08 27.48
N GLY A 660 15.15 12.86 26.89
CA GLY A 660 16.13 13.67 27.61
C GLY A 660 15.92 15.17 27.35
N ALA A 661 16.88 16.00 27.78
CA ALA A 661 16.84 17.44 27.61
C ALA A 661 16.54 17.86 26.15
N GLY A 662 15.50 18.69 25.98
CA GLY A 662 15.09 19.21 24.67
C GLY A 662 14.28 18.25 23.81
N LYS A 663 13.95 17.03 24.31
CA LYS A 663 13.09 16.09 23.62
C LYS A 663 11.63 16.23 24.02
N SER A 664 10.71 16.04 23.08
CA SER A 664 9.27 16.13 23.35
C SER A 664 8.50 14.84 23.06
N LEU A 665 7.38 14.64 23.75
CA LEU A 665 6.33 13.68 23.40
C LEU A 665 4.99 14.43 23.43
N THR A 666 4.29 14.50 22.30
CA THR A 666 3.15 15.40 22.11
C THR A 666 2.02 14.76 21.29
N GLY A 667 0.84 15.39 21.29
CA GLY A 667 -0.29 14.99 20.44
C GLY A 667 -1.42 14.25 21.16
N LYS A 668 -2.19 13.45 20.41
CA LYS A 668 -3.51 12.88 20.76
C LYS A 668 -3.59 11.34 20.76
N GLY A 669 -2.47 10.64 20.61
CA GLY A 669 -2.43 9.17 20.50
C GLY A 669 -2.04 8.43 21.79
N THR A 670 -1.85 7.12 21.66
CA THR A 670 -1.57 6.16 22.75
C THR A 670 -0.12 5.69 22.73
N VAL A 671 0.50 5.46 23.90
CA VAL A 671 1.81 4.82 24.02
C VAL A 671 1.74 3.53 24.84
N THR A 672 1.96 2.38 24.22
CA THR A 672 2.06 1.09 24.91
C THR A 672 3.49 0.84 25.39
N GLY A 673 3.68 0.39 26.63
CA GLY A 673 5.01 0.18 27.23
C GLY A 673 5.55 1.37 28.06
N ASN A 674 6.82 1.29 28.44
CA ASN A 674 7.44 2.22 29.38
C ASN A 674 7.92 3.50 28.69
N VAL A 675 7.73 4.65 29.33
CA VAL A 675 8.35 5.93 28.94
C VAL A 675 9.22 6.42 30.10
N VAL A 676 10.42 6.90 29.80
CA VAL A 676 11.37 7.45 30.78
C VAL A 676 11.66 8.89 30.41
N ALA A 677 11.09 9.85 31.15
CA ALA A 677 11.31 11.27 30.93
C ALA A 677 12.37 11.79 31.91
N GLY A 678 13.56 12.07 31.39
CA GLY A 678 14.68 12.66 32.12
C GLY A 678 14.65 14.19 32.13
N ALA A 679 15.64 14.79 32.79
CA ALA A 679 15.72 16.23 32.98
C ALA A 679 15.65 17.03 31.67
N GLY A 680 14.69 17.96 31.59
CA GLY A 680 14.49 18.84 30.45
C GLY A 680 13.69 18.22 29.29
N ALA A 681 13.11 17.03 29.46
CA ALA A 681 12.14 16.46 28.53
C ALA A 681 10.76 17.14 28.66
N VAL A 682 9.99 17.16 27.58
CA VAL A 682 8.66 17.79 27.51
C VAL A 682 7.61 16.75 27.13
N VAL A 683 6.64 16.45 28.00
CA VAL A 683 5.51 15.56 27.67
C VAL A 683 4.23 16.39 27.69
N ARG A 684 3.65 16.65 26.51
CA ARG A 684 2.47 17.52 26.32
C ARG A 684 1.37 16.80 25.52
N PRO A 685 0.49 16.04 26.18
CA PRO A 685 -0.73 15.58 25.52
C PRO A 685 -1.57 16.79 25.09
N GLN A 686 -2.04 16.82 23.84
CA GLN A 686 -2.90 17.89 23.34
C GLN A 686 -4.37 17.43 23.38
N GLY A 687 -5.23 18.09 24.17
CA GLY A 687 -6.69 17.88 24.15
C GLY A 687 -7.38 18.26 25.46
N SER A 688 -8.51 18.98 25.36
CA SER A 688 -9.46 19.27 26.46
C SER A 688 -10.68 18.35 26.36
N LEU A 689 -11.24 18.03 27.53
CA LEU A 689 -12.32 17.10 27.86
C LEU A 689 -13.69 17.45 27.23
N GLU A 690 -14.37 16.49 26.59
CA GLU A 690 -15.84 16.39 26.64
C GLU A 690 -16.32 14.92 26.71
N ILE A 691 -17.28 14.66 27.60
CA ILE A 691 -17.72 13.33 28.02
C ILE A 691 -18.95 12.90 27.22
N ALA A 692 -18.75 12.02 26.24
CA ALA A 692 -19.62 10.88 25.96
C ALA A 692 -18.88 9.92 25.01
N SER A 693 -18.23 8.90 25.61
CA SER A 693 -17.54 7.77 24.97
C SER A 693 -16.25 8.07 24.18
N HIS A 694 -15.13 7.94 24.91
CA HIS A 694 -13.72 7.73 24.48
C HIS A 694 -12.89 8.95 24.07
N THR A 695 -12.08 9.47 25.00
CA THR A 695 -10.76 10.04 24.67
C THR A 695 -9.83 10.04 25.89
N ILE A 696 -8.56 9.74 25.63
CA ILE A 696 -7.46 9.56 26.58
C ILE A 696 -6.30 10.43 26.05
N GLY A 697 -5.78 11.37 26.85
CA GLY A 697 -4.45 11.94 26.62
C GLY A 697 -3.38 10.88 26.89
N ILE A 698 -2.24 10.93 26.17
CA ILE A 698 -1.09 9.98 26.21
C ILE A 698 -1.15 9.04 27.43
N GLN A 699 -1.73 7.85 27.26
CA GLN A 699 -1.59 6.77 28.24
C GLN A 699 -0.24 6.13 28.00
N ALA A 700 0.68 6.27 28.95
CA ALA A 700 1.88 5.45 29.05
C ALA A 700 1.66 4.46 30.22
N GLU A 701 1.90 3.18 29.99
CA GLU A 701 1.58 2.12 30.96
C GLU A 701 2.45 2.21 32.24
N ASN A 702 3.71 2.67 32.13
CA ASN A 702 4.57 3.04 33.26
C ASN A 702 5.45 4.24 32.87
N LEU A 703 5.40 5.33 33.64
CA LEU A 703 6.19 6.53 33.41
C LEU A 703 7.19 6.75 34.55
N ALA A 704 8.49 6.65 34.28
CA ALA A 704 9.54 6.91 35.27
C ALA A 704 10.12 8.32 35.08
N LEU A 705 10.10 9.13 36.14
CA LEU A 705 10.69 10.48 36.14
C LEU A 705 12.16 10.44 36.58
N GLY A 706 13.01 11.14 35.83
CA GLY A 706 14.39 11.44 36.25
C GLY A 706 14.44 12.50 37.35
N ALA A 707 15.64 12.69 37.94
CA ALA A 707 15.87 13.48 39.15
C ALA A 707 15.48 14.98 39.08
N ASP A 708 15.21 15.54 37.89
CA ASP A 708 14.88 16.96 37.68
C ASP A 708 13.79 17.16 36.60
N TRP A 709 12.90 18.11 36.86
CA TRP A 709 11.81 18.74 36.07
C TRP A 709 11.27 18.03 34.81
N ALA A 710 10.06 17.47 34.94
CA ALA A 710 9.11 17.26 33.85
C ALA A 710 7.89 18.18 34.04
N ILE A 711 7.32 18.72 32.97
CA ILE A 711 6.05 19.48 32.98
C ILE A 711 4.95 18.57 32.44
N PHE A 712 3.91 18.34 33.24
CA PHE A 712 2.67 17.67 32.83
C PHE A 712 1.55 18.69 32.74
N ASP A 713 0.86 18.71 31.60
CA ASP A 713 -0.37 19.49 31.40
C ASP A 713 -1.53 18.52 31.10
N ASN A 714 -2.65 18.69 31.81
CA ASN A 714 -3.93 17.99 31.60
C ASN A 714 -3.96 16.44 31.74
N ALA A 715 -3.44 15.88 32.83
CA ALA A 715 -3.60 14.45 33.13
C ALA A 715 -4.95 14.16 33.83
N LEU A 716 -5.90 13.48 33.14
CA LEU A 716 -7.12 12.96 33.77
C LEU A 716 -7.00 11.44 34.02
N HIS A 717 -7.40 11.01 35.22
CA HIS A 717 -7.49 9.60 35.64
C HIS A 717 -8.29 8.74 34.65
N GLY A 718 -7.69 7.64 34.15
CA GLY A 718 -8.42 6.57 33.46
C GLY A 718 -9.01 5.54 34.45
N THR A 719 -10.28 5.19 34.31
CA THR A 719 -10.98 4.22 35.20
C THR A 719 -10.78 2.74 34.80
N GLY A 720 -9.65 2.39 34.18
CA GLY A 720 -9.31 1.00 33.87
C GLY A 720 -8.72 0.28 35.08
N ALA A 721 -9.26 -0.88 35.44
CA ALA A 721 -8.75 -1.71 36.54
C ALA A 721 -7.32 -2.19 36.25
N GLY A 722 -6.30 -1.46 36.71
CA GLY A 722 -4.91 -1.92 36.63
C GLY A 722 -3.79 -0.89 36.82
N GLY A 723 -4.02 0.42 36.61
CA GLY A 723 -2.97 1.44 36.73
C GLY A 723 -3.11 2.29 38.00
N SER A 724 -2.50 1.86 39.10
CA SER A 724 -2.27 2.74 40.25
C SER A 724 -0.90 3.38 40.07
N TYR A 725 -0.82 4.71 39.93
CA TYR A 725 0.43 5.41 40.24
C TYR A 725 0.63 5.28 41.75
N ASP A 726 1.38 4.26 42.18
CA ASP A 726 2.03 4.27 43.48
C ASP A 726 3.12 5.35 43.42
N GLY A 727 3.16 6.25 44.41
CA GLY A 727 4.17 7.30 44.50
C GLY A 727 5.63 6.81 44.54
N SER A 728 5.88 5.50 44.42
CA SER A 728 7.19 4.89 44.20
C SER A 728 7.77 5.11 42.79
N ASP A 729 6.96 5.47 41.78
CA ASP A 729 7.40 5.69 40.38
C ASP A 729 7.98 7.10 40.11
N LEU A 730 7.94 7.99 41.10
CA LEU A 730 8.28 9.41 40.99
C LEU A 730 9.49 9.75 41.89
N ASN A 731 10.71 9.51 41.40
CA ASN A 731 11.96 9.81 42.11
C ASN A 731 12.68 11.02 41.49
N GLY A 732 12.52 12.22 42.07
CA GLY A 732 13.10 13.46 41.55
C GLY A 732 12.09 14.60 41.57
N GLY A 733 12.51 15.81 41.96
CA GLY A 733 11.58 16.96 42.03
C GLY A 733 11.07 17.39 40.64
N GLY A 734 9.83 17.92 40.57
CA GLY A 734 9.19 18.35 39.32
C GLY A 734 8.09 19.43 39.49
N ILE A 735 7.58 19.97 38.37
CA ILE A 735 6.44 20.91 38.31
C ILE A 735 5.24 20.14 37.71
N VAL A 736 4.16 19.99 38.48
CA VAL A 736 2.92 19.37 38.01
C VAL A 736 1.87 20.48 37.82
N HIS A 737 1.34 20.63 36.61
CA HIS A 737 0.24 21.55 36.34
C HIS A 737 -1.08 20.77 36.43
N VAL A 738 -1.97 21.18 37.33
CA VAL A 738 -3.30 20.56 37.49
C VAL A 738 -4.34 21.62 37.13
N SER A 739 -4.81 21.61 35.89
CA SER A 739 -6.02 22.35 35.48
C SER A 739 -7.23 21.44 35.69
N GLY A 740 -8.22 21.89 36.45
CA GLY A 740 -9.47 21.16 36.65
C GLY A 740 -10.64 21.99 36.17
N ASP A 741 -11.24 21.63 35.05
CA ASP A 741 -12.55 22.17 34.64
C ASP A 741 -13.68 21.31 35.22
N ARG A 742 -14.71 21.98 35.75
CA ARG A 742 -15.82 21.37 36.49
C ARG A 742 -16.84 20.81 35.49
N SER A 743 -17.13 19.51 35.58
CA SER A 743 -18.17 18.84 34.78
C SER A 743 -19.58 19.37 35.10
N GLY A 744 -20.38 19.60 34.06
CA GLY A 744 -21.69 20.25 34.11
C GLY A 744 -22.87 19.46 34.69
N LEU A 745 -22.70 18.77 35.83
CA LEU A 745 -23.83 18.17 36.55
C LEU A 745 -24.19 19.02 37.78
N ALA A 746 -25.42 19.53 37.79
CA ALA A 746 -26.01 20.18 38.95
C ALA A 746 -25.88 19.30 40.21
N PRO A 747 -25.52 19.86 41.38
CA PRO A 747 -25.23 19.06 42.56
C PRO A 747 -26.52 18.42 43.09
N ILE A 748 -26.56 17.07 43.12
CA ILE A 748 -27.41 16.38 44.08
C ILE A 748 -26.75 16.59 45.44
N ALA A 749 -27.47 17.28 46.33
CA ALA A 749 -27.05 17.55 47.69
C ALA A 749 -26.58 16.26 48.40
N THR A 750 -25.48 16.38 49.16
CA THR A 750 -24.88 15.36 50.07
C THR A 750 -23.84 14.38 49.48
N GLY A 751 -22.78 14.90 48.85
CA GLY A 751 -21.57 14.11 48.59
C GLY A 751 -20.40 14.99 48.15
N VAL A 752 -19.34 15.05 48.96
CA VAL A 752 -18.11 15.79 48.66
C VAL A 752 -17.35 15.06 47.54
N ALA A 753 -17.27 15.64 46.35
CA ALA A 753 -16.33 15.20 45.31
C ALA A 753 -14.93 15.69 45.70
N ALA A 754 -14.16 14.85 46.38
CA ALA A 754 -12.76 15.11 46.67
C ALA A 754 -11.88 14.42 45.61
N THR A 755 -11.17 15.20 44.79
CA THR A 755 -10.02 14.71 44.03
C THR A 755 -8.81 14.69 44.96
N SER A 756 -8.17 13.53 45.11
CA SER A 756 -6.96 13.35 45.91
C SER A 756 -5.77 13.10 44.99
N VAL A 757 -4.76 13.96 45.01
CA VAL A 757 -3.46 13.73 44.34
C VAL A 757 -2.48 13.18 45.37
N GLN A 758 -1.89 12.01 45.10
CA GLN A 758 -0.83 11.42 45.94
C GLN A 758 0.53 11.94 45.49
N ILE A 759 1.30 12.56 46.39
CA ILE A 759 2.63 13.13 46.09
C ILE A 759 3.71 12.33 46.85
N PRO A 760 4.84 11.96 46.21
CA PRO A 760 5.89 11.14 46.81
C PRO A 760 6.60 11.78 48.01
N ALA A 761 7.16 10.93 48.88
CA ALA A 761 7.85 11.33 50.11
C ALA A 761 9.27 11.91 49.89
N SER A 762 9.76 12.06 48.66
CA SER A 762 11.09 12.63 48.37
C SER A 762 11.07 13.56 47.16
N GLY A 763 11.75 14.71 47.25
CA GLY A 763 11.83 15.75 46.22
C GLY A 763 11.30 17.11 46.69
N THR A 764 11.62 18.17 45.94
CA THR A 764 10.97 19.49 46.09
C THR A 764 9.90 19.59 45.01
N TRP A 765 8.65 19.83 45.41
CA TRP A 765 7.49 19.86 44.52
C TRP A 765 6.88 21.25 44.50
N TYR A 766 6.48 21.71 43.30
CA TYR A 766 5.73 22.95 43.10
C TYR A 766 4.37 22.64 42.48
N LEU A 767 3.29 23.04 43.14
CA LEU A 767 1.92 22.89 42.67
C LEU A 767 1.38 24.24 42.19
N TYR A 768 0.83 24.27 40.97
CA TYR A 768 0.11 25.41 40.40
C TYR A 768 -1.39 25.06 40.29
N ALA A 769 -2.24 25.84 40.92
CA ALA A 769 -3.70 25.67 40.88
C ALA A 769 -4.38 26.95 40.37
N LYS A 770 -5.23 26.83 39.35
CA LYS A 770 -6.14 27.89 38.86
C LYS A 770 -7.57 27.52 39.21
N THR A 771 -8.34 28.42 39.82
CA THR A 771 -9.76 28.18 40.15
C THR A 771 -10.66 28.90 39.14
N ALA A 772 -11.64 28.18 38.57
CA ALA A 772 -12.63 28.76 37.66
C ALA A 772 -13.82 29.41 38.44
N GLU A 773 -14.34 30.51 37.91
CA GLU A 773 -15.51 31.25 38.44
C GLU A 773 -16.78 30.35 38.53
N PRO A 774 -17.61 30.47 39.58
CA PRO A 774 -18.88 29.76 39.62
C PRO A 774 -19.89 30.40 38.65
N ALA A 775 -20.53 29.58 37.81
CA ALA A 775 -21.65 30.01 36.98
C ALA A 775 -22.82 30.55 37.84
N VAL A 776 -23.25 31.77 37.57
CA VAL A 776 -24.44 32.37 38.19
C VAL A 776 -25.69 31.68 37.65
N SER A 777 -26.45 31.02 38.53
CA SER A 777 -27.77 30.48 38.21
C SER A 777 -28.74 31.63 37.90
N ALA A 778 -29.39 31.58 36.74
CA ALA A 778 -30.40 32.57 36.32
C ALA A 778 -31.76 32.41 37.04
N ILE A 779 -31.86 31.48 38.00
CA ILE A 779 -33.12 31.18 38.70
C ILE A 779 -33.25 32.08 39.94
N ALA A 780 -34.18 33.04 39.88
CA ALA A 780 -34.53 33.86 41.03
C ALA A 780 -35.10 32.99 42.17
N GLY A 781 -34.35 32.85 43.26
CA GLY A 781 -34.78 32.15 44.49
C GLY A 781 -33.94 30.95 44.93
N ASP A 782 -32.82 30.65 44.27
CA ASP A 782 -31.91 29.58 44.70
C ASP A 782 -31.19 29.95 46.04
N PRO A 783 -31.28 29.12 47.10
CA PRO A 783 -30.66 29.39 48.41
C PRO A 783 -29.12 29.48 48.42
N ALA A 784 -28.44 29.23 47.31
CA ALA A 784 -26.98 29.30 47.20
C ALA A 784 -26.37 30.72 47.28
N THR A 785 -27.15 31.74 47.65
CA THR A 785 -26.77 33.17 47.62
C THR A 785 -26.38 33.76 48.99
N GLN A 786 -25.44 33.14 49.71
CA GLN A 786 -24.80 33.78 50.88
C GLN A 786 -23.29 33.95 50.63
N PRO A 787 -22.78 35.20 50.54
CA PRO A 787 -21.37 35.50 50.45
C PRO A 787 -20.73 35.37 51.85
N GLY A 788 -19.87 34.37 52.04
CA GLY A 788 -19.10 34.22 53.27
C GLY A 788 -18.88 32.77 53.69
N GLY A 789 -17.91 32.10 53.09
CA GLY A 789 -17.34 30.84 53.58
C GLY A 789 -15.82 30.87 53.34
N ASN A 790 -15.05 30.90 54.42
CA ASN A 790 -13.58 30.91 54.36
C ASN A 790 -13.06 29.57 53.82
N ASN A 791 -12.22 29.60 52.77
CA ASN A 791 -11.51 28.41 52.30
C ASN A 791 -10.03 28.48 52.65
N SER A 792 -9.52 27.39 53.22
CA SER A 792 -8.12 27.17 53.55
C SER A 792 -7.78 25.77 53.05
N PHE A 793 -6.70 25.62 52.27
CA PHE A 793 -6.12 24.31 52.01
C PHE A 793 -5.65 23.73 53.35
N PHE A 794 -6.15 22.56 53.74
CA PHE A 794 -5.64 21.83 54.91
C PHE A 794 -5.17 20.44 54.49
N ALA A 795 -3.94 20.11 54.87
CA ALA A 795 -3.44 18.73 54.81
C ALA A 795 -4.17 17.94 55.91
N ALA A 796 -5.00 16.97 55.53
CA ALA A 796 -5.68 16.10 56.48
C ALA A 796 -5.21 14.65 56.27
N GLY A 797 -4.48 14.14 57.27
CA GLY A 797 -4.31 12.70 57.50
C GLY A 797 -3.40 11.97 56.52
N SER A 798 -2.16 11.70 56.96
CA SER A 798 -1.04 11.06 56.25
C SER A 798 -0.40 11.94 55.16
N ALA A 799 0.94 11.91 55.09
CA ALA A 799 1.82 12.90 54.46
C ALA A 799 1.68 13.08 52.93
N SER A 800 0.61 12.56 52.32
CA SER A 800 0.57 12.28 50.89
C SER A 800 -0.73 12.70 50.20
N THR A 801 -1.71 13.32 50.87
CA THR A 801 -3.02 13.59 50.24
C THR A 801 -3.46 15.05 50.35
N LEU A 802 -3.79 15.69 49.22
CA LEU A 802 -4.40 17.03 49.14
C LEU A 802 -5.88 16.91 48.72
N GLN A 803 -6.81 17.55 49.43
CA GLN A 803 -8.24 17.63 49.06
C GLN A 803 -8.65 19.10 48.85
N ALA A 804 -9.44 19.38 47.80
CA ALA A 804 -9.95 20.71 47.48
C ALA A 804 -11.49 20.79 47.54
N THR A 805 -12.02 21.86 48.15
CA THR A 805 -13.45 22.25 48.04
C THR A 805 -13.55 23.78 47.85
N THR A 806 -14.51 24.25 47.04
CA THR A 806 -14.44 25.51 46.27
C THR A 806 -15.06 26.75 46.91
N SER A 807 -14.46 27.94 46.64
CA SER A 807 -15.15 29.22 46.36
C SER A 807 -14.17 30.36 45.95
N SER A 808 -14.48 30.98 44.81
CA SER A 808 -14.34 32.38 44.38
C SER A 808 -13.08 33.19 44.75
N TYR A 809 -12.10 33.20 43.84
CA TYR A 809 -11.41 34.34 43.21
C TYR A 809 -10.14 33.79 42.54
N GLU A 810 -9.83 34.18 41.30
CA GLU A 810 -8.62 33.76 40.58
C GLU A 810 -7.35 34.24 41.33
N GLU A 811 -6.76 33.38 42.16
CA GLU A 811 -5.42 33.57 42.70
C GLU A 811 -4.57 32.34 42.36
N ILE A 812 -3.53 32.53 41.54
CA ILE A 812 -2.51 31.49 41.31
C ILE A 812 -1.72 31.36 42.60
N GLN A 813 -1.78 30.20 43.25
CA GLN A 813 -1.04 29.93 44.47
C GLN A 813 0.01 28.87 44.22
N THR A 814 1.30 29.25 44.29
CA THR A 814 2.41 28.31 44.24
C THR A 814 2.66 27.76 45.64
N TYR A 815 2.63 26.45 45.80
CA TYR A 815 2.99 25.80 47.07
C TYR A 815 4.30 25.04 46.90
N ALA A 816 5.24 25.20 47.83
CA ALA A 816 6.49 24.45 47.87
C ALA A 816 6.52 23.50 49.07
N ASN A 817 6.99 22.27 48.83
CA ASN A 817 7.33 21.32 49.88
C ASN A 817 8.81 20.92 49.74
N PRO A 818 9.75 21.73 50.24
CA PRO A 818 11.17 21.39 50.19
C PRO A 818 11.49 20.30 51.22
N GLY A 819 11.88 19.12 50.75
CA GLY A 819 12.50 18.09 51.60
C GLY A 819 11.56 17.37 52.56
N ASN A 820 10.33 17.07 52.13
CA ASN A 820 9.39 16.20 52.86
C ASN A 820 8.83 16.84 54.16
N ALA A 821 8.50 18.13 54.13
CA ALA A 821 7.84 18.80 55.23
C ALA A 821 6.39 18.31 55.39
N ALA A 822 5.93 18.16 56.64
CA ALA A 822 4.56 17.75 56.99
C ALA A 822 3.47 18.76 56.57
N THR A 823 3.88 19.93 56.09
CA THR A 823 3.03 21.04 55.68
C THR A 823 3.55 21.63 54.39
N TRP A 824 2.68 21.77 53.39
CA TRP A 824 2.94 22.54 52.18
C TRP A 824 2.96 24.03 52.52
N THR A 825 3.96 24.76 52.03
CA THR A 825 4.10 26.20 52.32
C THR A 825 3.62 27.00 51.12
N LEU A 826 2.66 27.90 51.34
CA LEU A 826 2.26 28.88 50.32
C LEU A 826 3.44 29.82 50.04
N VAL A 827 3.82 29.95 48.77
CA VAL A 827 4.95 30.79 48.31
C VAL A 827 4.47 32.03 47.55
N SER A 828 3.15 32.25 47.43
CA SER A 828 2.55 33.30 46.57
C SER A 828 2.73 34.75 47.10
N PRO A 829 2.51 35.79 46.28
CA PRO A 829 3.56 36.68 45.80
C PRO A 829 3.55 38.00 46.57
N THR A 830 4.02 38.03 47.81
CA THR A 830 4.36 39.30 48.47
C THR A 830 5.87 39.53 48.45
N LEU A 831 6.29 40.41 47.54
CA LEU A 831 7.62 41.00 47.50
C LEU A 831 7.96 41.67 48.85
N SER A 832 8.86 41.04 49.61
CA SER A 832 9.79 41.75 50.49
C SER A 832 11.16 41.07 50.42
N PRO A 833 12.24 41.82 50.15
CA PRO A 833 13.56 41.23 49.98
C PRO A 833 14.07 40.75 51.34
N LEU A 834 14.34 39.45 51.45
CA LEU A 834 15.17 38.93 52.53
C LEU A 834 16.61 39.43 52.29
N ALA A 835 17.03 40.41 53.08
CA ALA A 835 18.40 40.90 53.07
C ALA A 835 19.38 39.76 53.40
N GLY A 836 20.25 39.40 52.44
CA GLY A 836 21.42 38.56 52.69
C GLY A 836 21.51 37.22 51.94
N VAL A 837 20.58 36.89 51.03
CA VAL A 837 20.65 35.66 50.24
C VAL A 837 21.02 35.99 48.79
N ASN A 838 22.28 35.74 48.43
CA ASN A 838 22.78 35.85 47.06
C ASN A 838 22.72 34.45 46.42
N VAL A 839 21.56 34.08 45.89
CA VAL A 839 21.37 32.86 45.09
C VAL A 839 20.90 33.33 43.71
N PRO A 840 21.54 32.90 42.59
CA PRO A 840 21.03 33.18 41.27
C PRO A 840 19.70 32.43 41.11
N LEU A 841 18.59 33.15 41.21
CA LEU A 841 17.25 32.64 40.95
C LEU A 841 17.13 32.36 39.45
N ASN A 842 17.51 31.13 39.07
CA ASN A 842 17.30 30.54 37.75
C ASN A 842 15.84 30.04 37.58
N ALA A 843 14.90 30.82 38.11
CA ALA A 843 13.46 30.61 37.96
C ALA A 843 12.94 31.80 37.16
N GLY A 844 12.16 31.56 36.10
CA GLY A 844 11.40 32.62 35.45
C GLY A 844 10.60 33.36 36.51
N ILE A 845 10.85 34.66 36.67
CA ILE A 845 10.08 35.53 37.55
C ILE A 845 9.07 36.25 36.66
N ASP A 846 7.79 36.17 37.04
CA ASP A 846 6.71 36.95 36.44
C ASP A 846 6.96 38.45 36.66
N TYR A 847 7.02 39.25 35.60
CA TYR A 847 6.93 40.70 35.75
C TYR A 847 5.48 41.10 35.87
N THR A 848 5.16 41.78 36.97
CA THR A 848 3.84 42.34 37.18
C THR A 848 3.87 43.85 36.99
N LEU A 849 3.28 44.36 35.91
CA LEU A 849 3.13 45.80 35.71
C LEU A 849 1.69 46.23 35.96
N TRP A 850 1.55 47.41 36.55
CA TRP A 850 0.28 48.08 36.76
C TRP A 850 0.09 49.14 35.68
N ALA A 851 -0.96 49.00 34.88
CA ALA A 851 -1.47 50.07 34.03
C ALA A 851 -2.90 50.39 34.49
N GLY A 852 -3.04 51.45 35.28
CA GLY A 852 -4.30 51.73 35.97
C GLY A 852 -4.60 50.72 37.08
N SER A 853 -5.84 50.25 37.18
CA SER A 853 -6.32 49.40 38.29
C SER A 853 -6.37 47.91 37.99
N LYS A 854 -5.65 47.44 36.96
CA LYS A 854 -5.56 46.00 36.63
C LYS A 854 -4.10 45.56 36.43
N LEU A 855 -3.86 44.32 36.83
CA LEU A 855 -2.59 43.63 36.95
C LEU A 855 -2.25 42.90 35.64
N PHE A 856 -1.04 43.07 35.10
CA PHE A 856 -0.56 42.35 33.92
C PHE A 856 0.61 41.44 34.29
N SER A 857 0.63 40.18 33.82
CA SER A 857 1.75 39.25 33.99
C SER A 857 2.44 38.98 32.65
N ILE A 858 3.75 39.20 32.58
CA ILE A 858 4.59 38.94 31.40
C ILE A 858 5.46 37.71 31.67
N TYR A 859 5.50 36.75 30.73
CA TYR A 859 6.40 35.59 30.77
C TYR A 859 7.61 35.84 29.87
N GLY A 860 8.82 35.74 30.42
CA GLY A 860 10.06 35.86 29.63
C GLY A 860 11.27 35.25 30.34
N ARG A 861 12.17 34.64 29.55
CA ARG A 861 13.50 34.18 29.99
C ARG A 861 14.53 35.24 29.61
N GLU A 862 15.24 35.80 30.59
CA GLU A 862 16.41 36.65 30.30
C GLU A 862 17.62 35.77 29.97
N VAL A 863 18.22 35.98 28.79
CA VAL A 863 19.59 35.51 28.47
C VAL A 863 20.40 36.73 27.99
N GLY A 864 20.80 37.59 28.93
CA GLY A 864 21.45 38.87 28.61
C GLY A 864 20.45 39.91 28.06
N THR A 865 20.87 40.77 27.12
CA THR A 865 20.08 41.95 26.66
C THR A 865 18.96 41.66 25.66
N ILE A 866 18.41 40.45 25.59
CA ILE A 866 17.36 40.05 24.63
C ILE A 866 16.22 39.34 25.37
N ILE A 867 14.97 39.71 25.04
CA ILE A 867 13.72 39.09 25.49
C ILE A 867 13.15 38.27 24.32
N ASP A 868 12.79 37.00 24.55
CA ASP A 868 12.25 36.08 23.54
C ASP A 868 10.83 35.60 23.91
N GLY A 869 9.90 35.66 22.96
CA GLY A 869 8.56 35.04 22.99
C GLY A 869 7.38 35.88 23.52
N PHE A 870 6.46 36.27 22.65
CA PHE A 870 5.18 36.93 22.95
C PHE A 870 4.04 35.94 22.65
N VAL A 871 3.12 35.70 23.59
CA VAL A 871 1.89 34.90 23.35
C VAL A 871 0.70 35.63 23.99
N LEU A 872 -0.30 35.99 23.17
CA LEU A 872 -1.61 36.48 23.61
C LEU A 872 -2.60 35.33 23.41
N ALA A 873 -3.29 34.91 24.47
CA ALA A 873 -4.38 33.95 24.40
C ALA A 873 -5.71 34.65 24.74
N ASP A 874 -6.57 34.78 23.73
CA ASP A 874 -8.02 35.05 23.62
C ASP A 874 -8.80 35.60 24.85
N SER A 875 -9.72 36.57 24.76
CA SER A 875 -10.37 37.27 23.63
C SER A 875 -11.03 38.59 24.15
N ASN A 876 -11.24 39.56 23.24
CA ASN A 876 -11.77 40.94 23.42
C ASN A 876 -10.76 42.06 23.75
N LEU A 877 -9.88 42.36 22.79
CA LEU A 877 -9.55 43.76 22.47
C LEU A 877 -10.31 44.10 21.19
N THR A 878 -11.16 45.14 21.22
CA THR A 878 -11.71 45.65 19.97
C THR A 878 -10.61 46.37 19.19
N VAL A 879 -10.69 46.34 17.86
CA VAL A 879 -9.69 46.90 16.94
C VAL A 879 -9.34 48.37 17.25
N ALA A 880 -10.28 49.16 17.78
CA ALA A 880 -10.07 50.56 18.15
C ALA A 880 -9.23 50.76 19.43
N GLU A 881 -9.20 49.78 20.34
CA GLU A 881 -8.46 49.84 21.61
C GLU A 881 -7.01 49.35 21.44
N LEU A 882 -6.79 48.44 20.48
CA LEU A 882 -5.45 48.08 20.01
C LEU A 882 -4.81 49.25 19.22
N GLU A 883 -5.61 49.98 18.42
CA GLU A 883 -5.13 51.14 17.65
C GLU A 883 -4.78 52.37 18.50
N ALA A 884 -5.50 52.61 19.61
CA ALA A 884 -5.17 53.70 20.54
C ALA A 884 -3.84 53.46 21.31
N ALA A 885 -3.43 52.20 21.48
CA ALA A 885 -2.18 51.83 22.15
C ALA A 885 -0.94 51.92 21.22
N LEU A 886 -1.14 51.85 19.90
CA LEU A 886 -0.07 51.86 18.89
C LEU A 886 0.04 53.19 18.12
N SER A 887 -0.96 54.07 18.15
CA SER A 887 -0.98 55.33 17.38
C SER A 887 -0.16 56.47 17.99
N GLY A 888 1.04 56.17 18.47
CA GLY A 888 1.99 57.15 18.99
C GLY A 888 2.95 57.77 17.97
N ALA A 889 2.87 57.50 16.65
CA ALA A 889 3.49 58.32 15.59
C ALA A 889 3.19 57.80 14.15
N THR A 890 2.08 58.28 13.60
CA THR A 890 1.83 58.74 12.22
C THR A 890 2.74 58.27 11.05
N GLY A 891 2.14 57.50 10.14
CA GLY A 891 2.47 57.45 8.71
C GLY A 891 1.25 56.92 7.95
N ALA A 892 0.75 57.67 6.98
CA ALA A 892 -0.49 57.35 6.25
C ALA A 892 -0.33 56.08 5.39
N GLY A 893 -0.94 54.98 5.83
CA GLY A 893 -1.11 53.73 5.10
C GLY A 893 -1.85 52.74 6.01
N ASN A 894 -2.89 52.09 5.50
CA ASN A 894 -3.77 51.19 6.26
C ASN A 894 -3.16 49.79 6.53
N GLU A 895 -1.83 49.65 6.55
CA GLU A 895 -1.14 48.36 6.77
C GLU A 895 -0.81 48.14 8.25
N ARG A 896 -1.21 46.99 8.81
CA ARG A 896 -0.86 46.56 10.17
C ARG A 896 0.47 45.83 10.15
N VAL A 897 1.58 46.57 10.13
CA VAL A 897 2.93 46.01 10.02
C VAL A 897 3.59 45.84 11.39
N LEU A 898 3.93 44.60 11.77
CA LEU A 898 4.78 44.29 12.92
C LEU A 898 6.24 44.15 12.44
N THR A 899 7.18 44.87 13.05
CA THR A 899 8.60 44.81 12.70
C THR A 899 9.45 44.26 13.85
N ILE A 900 10.28 43.25 13.56
CA ILE A 900 11.23 42.62 14.48
C ILE A 900 12.66 42.96 14.03
N ALA A 901 13.40 43.63 14.90
CA ALA A 901 14.82 43.91 14.70
C ALA A 901 15.66 42.73 15.20
N GLY A 902 16.05 41.83 14.30
CA GLY A 902 16.83 40.62 14.61
C GLY A 902 16.28 39.36 13.93
N ASN A 903 16.70 38.19 14.41
CA ASN A 903 16.12 36.91 13.96
C ASN A 903 14.77 36.66 14.65
N TYR A 904 13.89 35.92 13.99
CA TYR A 904 12.57 35.55 14.47
C TYR A 904 12.43 34.02 14.46
N THR A 905 11.85 33.43 15.50
CA THR A 905 11.47 32.02 15.52
C THR A 905 10.00 31.92 15.88
N HIS A 906 9.19 31.40 14.96
CA HIS A 906 7.81 31.08 15.21
C HIS A 906 7.73 29.67 15.80
N GLY A 907 7.24 29.57 17.04
CA GLY A 907 7.19 28.32 17.78
C GLY A 907 6.20 27.33 17.16
N VAL A 908 6.44 26.03 17.37
CA VAL A 908 5.59 24.95 16.83
C VAL A 908 4.15 24.94 17.36
N ASP A 909 3.89 25.63 18.48
CA ASP A 909 2.58 25.75 19.12
C ASP A 909 1.95 27.15 18.91
N ALA A 910 2.56 28.02 18.09
CA ALA A 910 2.09 29.40 17.90
C ALA A 910 1.22 29.52 16.65
N THR A 911 0.31 30.48 16.63
CA THR A 911 -0.44 30.85 15.42
C THR A 911 -0.07 32.27 14.98
N LEU A 912 0.33 32.45 13.72
CA LEU A 912 0.45 33.75 13.09
C LEU A 912 -0.89 34.11 12.43
N GLN A 913 -1.58 35.09 13.00
CA GLN A 913 -2.82 35.61 12.42
C GLN A 913 -2.53 36.76 11.45
N ILE A 914 -3.13 36.69 10.26
CA ILE A 914 -3.05 37.69 9.20
C ILE A 914 -4.46 38.15 8.83
N ASP A 915 -4.74 39.44 9.03
CA ASP A 915 -5.99 40.04 8.58
C ASP A 915 -5.80 40.79 7.25
N LEU A 916 -6.71 40.57 6.30
CA LEU A 916 -6.76 41.25 5.00
C LEU A 916 -8.06 42.08 4.89
N ALA A 917 -7.93 43.40 4.76
CA ALA A 917 -9.06 44.34 4.62
C ALA A 917 -9.10 45.05 3.25
N GLY A 918 -8.12 44.78 2.38
CA GLY A 918 -7.98 45.42 1.06
C GLY A 918 -6.63 45.09 0.41
N SER A 919 -6.46 45.37 -0.89
CA SER A 919 -5.17 45.20 -1.60
C SER A 919 -4.01 45.97 -0.95
N ASP A 920 -4.33 47.09 -0.29
CA ASP A 920 -3.40 48.03 0.33
C ASP A 920 -3.61 48.10 1.86
N SER A 921 -4.28 47.11 2.44
CA SER A 921 -4.68 47.07 3.86
C SER A 921 -4.53 45.65 4.40
N LEU A 922 -3.28 45.23 4.60
CA LEU A 922 -2.91 43.90 5.04
C LEU A 922 -2.08 43.92 6.34
N SER A 923 -2.20 42.85 7.12
CA SER A 923 -1.30 42.57 8.24
C SER A 923 -0.01 41.94 7.72
N LYS A 924 1.16 42.47 8.11
CA LYS A 924 2.47 41.99 7.64
C LYS A 924 3.46 41.84 8.79
N LEU A 925 4.27 40.79 8.75
CA LEU A 925 5.45 40.63 9.60
C LEU A 925 6.74 40.99 8.84
N LEU A 926 7.51 41.94 9.36
CA LEU A 926 8.85 42.28 8.86
C LEU A 926 9.92 41.84 9.87
N VAL A 927 10.94 41.13 9.41
CA VAL A 927 12.04 40.62 10.23
C VAL A 927 13.37 41.05 9.62
N SER A 928 14.19 41.83 10.34
CA SER A 928 15.44 42.33 9.76
C SER A 928 16.56 41.27 9.65
N GLY A 929 16.39 40.11 10.31
CA GLY A 929 17.28 38.95 10.29
C GLY A 929 16.59 37.68 9.74
N ALA A 930 17.08 36.51 10.12
CA ALA A 930 16.52 35.22 9.68
C ALA A 930 15.21 34.89 10.40
N ALA A 931 14.21 34.37 9.68
CA ALA A 931 12.95 33.86 10.24
C ALA A 931 12.89 32.33 10.17
N THR A 932 12.68 31.67 11.31
CA THR A 932 12.43 30.23 11.40
C THR A 932 10.95 29.98 11.67
N LEU A 933 10.26 29.22 10.82
CA LEU A 933 8.82 29.01 10.93
C LEU A 933 8.45 27.64 11.51
N GLY A 934 7.40 27.61 12.33
CA GLY A 934 6.69 26.44 12.88
C GLY A 934 5.26 26.88 13.18
N GLY A 935 4.41 26.04 13.80
CA GLY A 935 3.06 26.48 14.21
C GLY A 935 2.15 26.84 13.03
N ASP A 936 0.98 27.41 13.29
CA ASP A 936 -0.09 27.59 12.29
C ASP A 936 -0.15 29.00 11.69
N LEU A 937 -0.61 29.10 10.45
CA LEU A 937 -1.02 30.34 9.80
C LEU A 937 -2.55 30.44 9.78
N ALA A 938 -3.10 31.53 10.31
CA ALA A 938 -4.53 31.85 10.23
C ALA A 938 -4.74 33.11 9.39
N VAL A 939 -5.68 33.08 8.45
CA VAL A 939 -5.95 34.21 7.54
C VAL A 939 -7.41 34.62 7.67
N THR A 940 -7.69 35.87 8.02
CA THR A 940 -9.07 36.38 8.15
C THR A 940 -9.32 37.49 7.14
N LEU A 941 -10.42 37.43 6.39
CA LEU A 941 -10.88 38.57 5.60
C LEU A 941 -11.73 39.47 6.50
N THR A 942 -11.45 40.76 6.47
CA THR A 942 -12.12 41.75 7.34
C THR A 942 -12.75 42.85 6.50
N ASP A 943 -13.62 43.67 7.09
CA ASP A 943 -14.31 44.79 6.44
C ASP A 943 -15.11 44.43 5.16
N GLY A 944 -15.53 43.17 5.02
CA GLY A 944 -16.26 42.68 3.85
C GLY A 944 -15.41 42.56 2.59
N TYR A 945 -14.09 42.53 2.73
CA TYR A 945 -13.16 42.39 1.62
C TYR A 945 -13.24 41.01 0.96
N VAL A 946 -13.30 40.99 -0.38
CA VAL A 946 -13.25 39.76 -1.19
C VAL A 946 -12.09 39.90 -2.18
N PRO A 947 -10.97 39.19 -1.98
CA PRO A 947 -9.82 39.23 -2.89
C PRO A 947 -10.18 38.74 -4.29
N LEU A 948 -9.44 39.20 -5.30
CA LEU A 948 -9.52 38.67 -6.66
C LEU A 948 -8.52 37.51 -6.85
N PRO A 949 -8.79 36.53 -7.74
CA PRO A 949 -7.86 35.41 -8.00
C PRO A 949 -6.46 35.84 -8.46
N GLY A 950 -6.29 37.06 -8.96
CA GLY A 950 -4.99 37.62 -9.37
C GLY A 950 -4.20 38.33 -8.26
N ASP A 951 -4.78 38.51 -7.07
CA ASP A 951 -4.14 39.24 -5.98
C ASP A 951 -3.03 38.42 -5.32
N VAL A 952 -1.95 39.11 -4.90
CA VAL A 952 -0.83 38.53 -4.16
C VAL A 952 -0.52 39.39 -2.94
N PHE A 953 -0.50 38.78 -1.76
CA PHE A 953 -0.25 39.44 -0.48
C PHE A 953 1.02 38.90 0.15
N THR A 954 2.06 39.72 0.33
CA THR A 954 3.25 39.32 1.09
C THR A 954 3.01 39.53 2.57
N ILE A 955 2.88 38.43 3.31
CA ILE A 955 2.49 38.42 4.73
C ILE A 955 3.69 38.35 5.68
N LEU A 956 4.86 37.91 5.17
CA LEU A 956 6.11 37.88 5.91
C LEU A 956 7.28 38.25 4.99
N ASP A 957 8.19 39.08 5.48
CA ASP A 957 9.43 39.47 4.80
C ASP A 957 10.61 39.45 5.79
N ALA A 958 11.65 38.69 5.48
CA ALA A 958 12.81 38.43 6.33
C ALA A 958 14.12 38.44 5.52
N ALA A 959 15.28 38.53 6.18
CA ALA A 959 16.56 38.44 5.47
C ALA A 959 16.83 37.03 4.90
N SER A 960 16.29 36.00 5.56
CA SER A 960 16.24 34.62 5.09
C SER A 960 15.13 33.86 5.81
N LEU A 961 14.63 32.78 5.21
CA LEU A 961 13.61 31.92 5.81
C LEU A 961 14.16 30.50 6.03
N SER A 962 13.79 29.86 7.14
CA SER A 962 14.00 28.43 7.38
C SER A 962 12.72 27.78 7.90
N SER A 963 12.33 26.62 7.35
CA SER A 963 11.07 25.90 7.67
C SER A 963 9.79 26.62 7.20
N GLN A 964 8.62 26.05 7.50
CA GLN A 964 7.28 26.45 7.04
C GLN A 964 6.27 26.41 8.19
N PHE A 965 5.08 27.00 8.00
CA PHE A 965 3.95 26.80 8.93
C PHE A 965 3.45 25.35 8.83
N ALA A 966 3.06 24.77 9.96
CA ALA A 966 2.61 23.39 10.12
C ALA A 966 1.34 23.10 9.30
N ASN A 967 0.38 24.01 9.28
CA ASN A 967 -0.86 23.89 8.52
C ASN A 967 -0.79 24.40 7.06
N ALA A 968 0.38 24.83 6.58
CA ALA A 968 0.54 25.37 5.23
C ALA A 968 1.89 24.96 4.63
N THR A 969 1.96 23.79 4.02
CA THR A 969 3.16 23.33 3.29
C THR A 969 3.35 24.13 1.98
N PRO A 970 4.56 24.14 1.38
CA PRO A 970 4.80 24.89 0.14
C PRO A 970 3.86 24.46 -1.00
N GLY A 971 3.04 25.40 -1.48
CA GLY A 971 2.04 25.13 -2.53
C GLY A 971 0.72 24.55 -2.01
N ALA A 972 0.53 24.40 -0.70
CA ALA A 972 -0.77 24.08 -0.12
C ALA A 972 -1.71 25.29 -0.14
N ARG A 973 -3.02 25.02 -0.09
CA ARG A 973 -4.03 26.05 0.11
C ARG A 973 -4.37 26.18 1.60
N ILE A 974 -4.54 27.41 2.08
CA ILE A 974 -5.03 27.71 3.43
C ILE A 974 -6.44 28.30 3.34
N GLY A 975 -7.38 27.79 4.14
CA GLY A 975 -8.72 28.36 4.26
C GLY A 975 -8.72 29.65 5.07
N THR A 976 -9.61 30.58 4.74
CA THR A 976 -9.82 31.77 5.56
C THR A 976 -10.64 31.41 6.80
N SER A 977 -10.30 31.98 7.95
CA SER A 977 -10.91 31.68 9.25
C SER A 977 -12.40 32.06 9.33
N ASP A 978 -12.86 32.92 8.43
CA ASP A 978 -14.27 33.30 8.25
C ASP A 978 -15.03 32.42 7.25
N GLY A 979 -14.35 31.43 6.64
CA GLY A 979 -14.94 30.51 5.66
C GLY A 979 -15.25 31.13 4.29
N ALA A 980 -14.75 32.35 4.00
CA ALA A 980 -15.02 33.07 2.76
C ALA A 980 -14.29 32.50 1.53
N GLY A 981 -13.17 31.80 1.72
CA GLY A 981 -12.42 31.17 0.62
C GLY A 981 -11.08 30.59 1.04
N THR A 982 -10.20 30.35 0.07
CA THR A 982 -8.86 29.77 0.28
C THR A 982 -7.79 30.54 -0.49
N PHE A 983 -6.53 30.47 -0.04
CA PHE A 983 -5.34 31.04 -0.71
C PHE A 983 -4.26 29.99 -0.92
N LEU A 984 -3.50 30.09 -2.01
CA LEU A 984 -2.23 29.38 -2.17
C LEU A 984 -1.13 30.04 -1.33
N VAL A 985 -0.39 29.27 -0.53
CA VAL A 985 0.71 29.76 0.30
C VAL A 985 2.06 29.50 -0.39
N ASN A 986 2.81 30.57 -0.66
CA ASN A 986 4.08 30.53 -1.37
C ASN A 986 5.23 30.94 -0.45
N TYR A 987 6.29 30.15 -0.45
CA TYR A 987 7.51 30.42 0.31
C TYR A 987 8.66 30.73 -0.64
N ASN A 988 9.34 31.85 -0.41
CA ASN A 988 10.59 32.19 -1.08
C ASN A 988 11.73 32.16 -0.07
N TYR A 989 12.29 30.96 0.15
CA TYR A 989 13.34 30.74 1.14
C TYR A 989 14.61 31.56 0.89
N ALA A 990 14.94 31.80 -0.38
CA ALA A 990 16.13 32.55 -0.78
C ALA A 990 15.96 34.07 -0.59
N ALA A 991 14.76 34.60 -0.80
CA ALA A 991 14.45 36.02 -0.58
C ALA A 991 13.83 36.31 0.79
N GLY A 992 13.58 35.27 1.61
CA GLY A 992 13.08 35.39 2.97
C GLY A 992 11.60 35.75 3.11
N SER A 993 10.75 35.46 2.12
CA SER A 993 9.34 35.92 2.14
C SER A 993 8.29 34.82 2.07
N VAL A 994 7.11 35.09 2.63
CA VAL A 994 5.88 34.28 2.50
C VAL A 994 4.77 35.12 1.89
N SER A 995 4.10 34.59 0.87
CA SER A 995 2.98 35.27 0.21
C SER A 995 1.77 34.38 -0.03
N LEU A 996 0.59 34.99 0.09
CA LEU A 996 -0.71 34.42 -0.27
C LEU A 996 -1.05 34.82 -1.69
N SER A 997 -1.50 33.88 -2.52
CA SER A 997 -1.92 34.15 -3.91
C SER A 997 -3.11 33.30 -4.33
N ASN A 998 -3.66 33.57 -5.51
CA ASN A 998 -4.67 32.73 -6.15
C ASN A 998 -5.89 32.44 -5.26
N PHE A 999 -6.53 33.51 -4.78
CA PHE A 999 -7.72 33.40 -3.95
C PHE A 999 -8.86 32.69 -4.68
N ALA A 1000 -9.48 31.72 -4.03
CA ALA A 1000 -10.69 31.04 -4.51
C ALA A 1000 -11.79 31.17 -3.46
N ALA A 1001 -12.93 31.75 -3.83
CA ALA A 1001 -14.08 31.89 -2.93
C ALA A 1001 -14.67 30.52 -2.57
N ALA A 1002 -15.20 30.36 -1.36
CA ALA A 1002 -15.80 29.11 -0.91
C ALA A 1002 -17.00 28.71 -1.79
N LEU A 1003 -17.01 27.46 -2.25
CA LEU A 1003 -18.09 26.89 -3.05
C LEU A 1003 -19.01 26.07 -2.13
N PRO A 1004 -20.30 26.42 -1.94
CA PRO A 1004 -21.15 25.70 -1.00
C PRO A 1004 -21.30 24.22 -1.37
N GLY A 1005 -20.91 23.31 -0.49
CA GLY A 1005 -20.89 21.87 -0.73
C GLY A 1005 -19.54 21.28 -1.16
N ASP A 1006 -18.52 22.12 -1.40
CA ASP A 1006 -17.13 21.71 -1.64
C ASP A 1006 -16.43 21.58 -0.28
N PHE A 1007 -16.60 20.41 0.35
CA PHE A 1007 -16.16 20.14 1.72
C PHE A 1007 -14.69 19.77 1.79
N ASN A 1008 -14.10 19.31 0.69
CA ASN A 1008 -12.66 19.06 0.61
C ASN A 1008 -11.86 20.27 0.09
N ASN A 1009 -12.55 21.34 -0.31
CA ASN A 1009 -12.01 22.61 -0.83
C ASN A 1009 -11.16 22.44 -2.09
N ASP A 1010 -11.48 21.46 -2.95
CA ASP A 1010 -10.78 21.19 -4.21
C ASP A 1010 -11.24 22.10 -5.37
N GLY A 1011 -12.25 22.94 -5.13
CA GLY A 1011 -12.82 23.87 -6.10
C GLY A 1011 -13.96 23.27 -6.91
N THR A 1012 -14.37 22.02 -6.63
CA THR A 1012 -15.47 21.32 -7.29
C THR A 1012 -16.33 20.58 -6.26
N VAL A 1013 -17.65 20.58 -6.45
CA VAL A 1013 -18.55 19.79 -5.60
C VAL A 1013 -18.77 18.43 -6.27
N ASN A 1014 -18.12 17.39 -5.78
CA ASN A 1014 -18.10 16.05 -6.35
C ASN A 1014 -18.25 14.96 -5.26
N ALA A 1015 -18.04 13.69 -5.61
CA ALA A 1015 -18.25 12.57 -4.68
C ALA A 1015 -17.23 12.54 -3.53
N ALA A 1016 -16.03 13.11 -3.72
CA ALA A 1016 -15.04 13.26 -2.66
C ALA A 1016 -15.51 14.21 -1.56
N ASP A 1017 -16.34 15.20 -1.88
CA ASP A 1017 -16.98 16.05 -0.89
C ASP A 1017 -18.03 15.31 -0.07
N LEU A 1018 -18.69 14.31 -0.64
CA LEU A 1018 -19.60 13.48 0.14
C LEU A 1018 -18.83 12.66 1.17
N ALA A 1019 -17.67 12.12 0.81
CA ALA A 1019 -16.80 11.42 1.74
C ALA A 1019 -16.30 12.38 2.84
N ALA A 1020 -15.86 13.58 2.46
CA ALA A 1020 -15.46 14.62 3.42
C ALA A 1020 -16.62 15.08 4.32
N TRP A 1021 -17.84 15.14 3.80
CA TRP A 1021 -19.05 15.41 4.58
C TRP A 1021 -19.37 14.29 5.56
N GLN A 1022 -19.24 13.03 5.13
CA GLN A 1022 -19.48 11.86 5.97
C GLN A 1022 -18.44 11.75 7.10
N GLU A 1023 -17.18 12.08 6.80
CA GLU A 1023 -16.10 12.17 7.79
C GLU A 1023 -16.31 13.33 8.77
N GLY A 1024 -16.88 14.45 8.30
CA GLY A 1024 -17.20 15.63 9.10
C GLY A 1024 -18.60 15.63 9.75
N PHE A 1025 -19.41 14.58 9.56
CA PHE A 1025 -20.81 14.56 10.00
C PHE A 1025 -20.91 14.47 11.53
N ALA A 1026 -21.35 15.56 12.17
CA ALA A 1026 -21.47 15.64 13.62
C ALA A 1026 -22.59 16.61 14.05
N PRO A 1027 -23.19 16.45 15.24
CA PRO A 1027 -24.26 17.33 15.73
C PRO A 1027 -23.92 18.83 15.79
N ASP A 1028 -22.63 19.16 15.88
CA ASP A 1028 -22.09 20.53 15.89
C ASP A 1028 -21.04 20.77 14.76
N GLY A 1029 -21.00 19.86 13.78
CA GLY A 1029 -20.11 19.88 12.60
C GLY A 1029 -20.91 19.96 11.30
N LEU A 1030 -20.50 19.22 10.26
CA LEU A 1030 -21.31 19.13 9.05
C LEU A 1030 -22.60 18.37 9.37
N ASP A 1031 -23.74 18.92 8.98
CA ASP A 1031 -25.04 18.37 9.37
C ASP A 1031 -25.91 17.98 8.17
N GLY A 1032 -27.14 17.54 8.44
CA GLY A 1032 -28.09 17.17 7.38
C GLY A 1032 -28.48 18.34 6.47
N GLY A 1033 -28.33 19.58 6.92
CA GLY A 1033 -28.47 20.78 6.12
C GLY A 1033 -27.31 20.98 5.13
N ASP A 1034 -26.09 20.62 5.53
CA ASP A 1034 -24.90 20.66 4.67
C ASP A 1034 -24.92 19.57 3.60
N PHE A 1035 -25.44 18.39 3.90
CA PHE A 1035 -25.71 17.36 2.88
C PHE A 1035 -26.65 17.89 1.79
N LEU A 1036 -27.67 18.66 2.18
CA LEU A 1036 -28.57 19.31 1.22
C LEU A 1036 -27.87 20.43 0.44
N GLN A 1037 -26.79 21.04 0.95
CA GLN A 1037 -25.97 21.98 0.19
C GLN A 1037 -25.13 21.24 -0.86
N TRP A 1038 -24.44 20.16 -0.48
CA TRP A 1038 -23.71 19.30 -1.41
C TRP A 1038 -24.63 18.73 -2.49
N GLN A 1039 -25.77 18.17 -2.11
CA GLN A 1039 -26.73 17.60 -3.06
C GLN A 1039 -27.23 18.64 -4.07
N ARG A 1040 -27.42 19.90 -3.64
CA ARG A 1040 -27.88 20.98 -4.52
C ARG A 1040 -26.79 21.52 -5.45
N ASN A 1041 -25.53 21.40 -5.05
CA ASN A 1041 -24.41 21.95 -5.78
C ASN A 1041 -23.55 20.87 -6.45
N TYR A 1042 -23.90 19.58 -6.36
CA TYR A 1042 -23.18 18.48 -6.99
C TYR A 1042 -22.97 18.71 -8.49
N GLY A 1043 -21.70 18.75 -8.91
CA GLY A 1043 -21.25 19.10 -10.26
C GLY A 1043 -20.91 20.58 -10.46
N ALA A 1044 -21.07 21.44 -9.45
CA ALA A 1044 -20.62 22.82 -9.50
C ALA A 1044 -19.08 22.88 -9.41
N SER A 1045 -18.48 23.83 -10.12
CA SER A 1045 -17.05 24.10 -10.06
C SER A 1045 -16.81 25.59 -10.13
N ILE A 1046 -15.76 26.05 -9.45
CA ILE A 1046 -15.34 27.46 -9.54
C ILE A 1046 -14.84 27.70 -10.98
N PRO A 1047 -15.37 28.70 -11.71
CA PRO A 1047 -14.90 28.99 -13.05
C PRO A 1047 -13.44 29.41 -13.01
N VAL A 1048 -12.56 28.65 -13.68
CA VAL A 1048 -11.15 29.03 -13.84
C VAL A 1048 -11.12 30.35 -14.60
N ALA A 1049 -10.64 31.42 -13.94
CA ALA A 1049 -10.38 32.68 -14.61
C ALA A 1049 -9.41 32.41 -15.76
N ALA A 1050 -9.86 32.60 -17.01
CA ALA A 1050 -8.99 32.53 -18.17
C ALA A 1050 -7.80 33.46 -17.93
N ALA A 1051 -6.58 32.93 -18.05
CA ALA A 1051 -5.36 33.70 -17.87
C ALA A 1051 -5.44 35.00 -18.68
N VAL A 1052 -5.59 36.13 -17.98
CA VAL A 1052 -5.43 37.45 -18.59
C VAL A 1052 -3.96 37.57 -18.95
N PRO A 1053 -3.58 37.71 -20.23
CA PRO A 1053 -2.17 37.79 -20.60
C PRO A 1053 -1.53 39.00 -19.93
N GLU A 1054 -0.43 38.79 -19.21
CA GLU A 1054 0.31 39.90 -18.59
C GLU A 1054 0.70 40.95 -19.64
N PRO A 1055 0.71 42.26 -19.29
CA PRO A 1055 1.04 43.35 -20.22
C PRO A 1055 2.39 43.16 -20.94
N ALA A 1056 3.32 42.41 -20.32
CA ALA A 1056 4.62 42.09 -20.90
C ALA A 1056 4.53 41.20 -22.14
N ALA A 1057 3.60 40.22 -22.17
CA ALA A 1057 3.38 39.36 -23.32
C ALA A 1057 2.75 40.13 -24.49
N ALA A 1058 1.84 41.06 -24.20
CA ALA A 1058 1.28 41.97 -25.20
C ALA A 1058 2.34 42.97 -25.71
N LEU A 1059 3.22 43.50 -24.86
CA LEU A 1059 4.34 44.37 -25.27
C LEU A 1059 5.40 43.61 -26.09
N LEU A 1060 5.69 42.36 -25.75
CA LEU A 1060 6.60 41.49 -26.50
C LEU A 1060 6.00 41.08 -27.86
N ALA A 1061 4.69 40.80 -27.91
CA ALA A 1061 3.99 40.56 -29.16
C ALA A 1061 3.92 41.83 -30.02
N LEU A 1062 3.70 43.02 -29.43
CA LEU A 1062 3.69 44.29 -30.15
C LEU A 1062 5.08 44.67 -30.67
N SER A 1063 6.13 44.44 -29.89
CA SER A 1063 7.53 44.68 -30.31
C SER A 1063 8.00 43.68 -31.36
N ALA A 1064 7.58 42.41 -31.28
CA ALA A 1064 7.77 41.43 -32.34
C ALA A 1064 7.01 41.81 -33.63
N LEU A 1065 5.78 42.33 -33.53
CA LEU A 1065 4.99 42.78 -34.67
C LEU A 1065 5.59 44.03 -35.34
N VAL A 1066 6.12 44.97 -34.55
CA VAL A 1066 6.86 46.15 -35.04
C VAL A 1066 8.21 45.73 -35.66
N GLY A 1067 8.89 44.73 -35.11
CA GLY A 1067 10.09 44.13 -35.69
C GLY A 1067 9.84 43.45 -37.04
N VAL A 1068 8.73 42.71 -37.17
CA VAL A 1068 8.32 42.07 -38.43
C VAL A 1068 7.87 43.11 -39.46
N LEU A 1069 7.14 44.15 -39.06
CA LEU A 1069 6.69 45.23 -39.96
C LEU A 1069 7.86 46.10 -40.46
N THR A 1070 8.90 46.31 -39.65
CA THR A 1070 10.13 47.02 -40.06
C THR A 1070 11.02 46.16 -40.97
N ALA A 1071 11.12 44.85 -40.73
CA ALA A 1071 11.83 43.91 -41.60
C ALA A 1071 11.15 43.74 -42.97
N VAL A 1072 9.81 43.77 -43.03
CA VAL A 1072 9.04 43.70 -44.28
C VAL A 1072 9.11 45.02 -45.08
N ARG A 1073 9.29 46.18 -44.41
CA ARG A 1073 9.53 47.47 -45.09
C ARG A 1073 10.94 47.58 -45.65
N ALA A 1074 11.96 47.06 -44.96
CA ALA A 1074 13.35 47.10 -45.44
C ALA A 1074 13.61 46.21 -46.67
N LYS A 1075 12.80 45.17 -46.89
CA LYS A 1075 12.89 44.28 -48.08
C LYS A 1075 12.16 44.79 -49.33
N ARG A 1076 11.43 45.91 -49.26
CA ARG A 1076 10.77 46.55 -50.42
C ARG A 1076 11.51 47.76 -51.00
N THR A 1077 12.68 48.10 -50.46
CA THR A 1077 13.59 49.11 -51.02
C THR A 1077 15.02 48.57 -51.07
N ARG A 1078 15.24 47.54 -51.89
CA ARG A 1078 16.48 47.23 -52.59
C ARG A 1078 16.17 46.43 -53.84
#